data_AF-A0AA38G6T0-F1
#
_entry.id   AF-A0AA38G6T0-F1
#
_cell.length_a   1.000
_cell.length_b   1.000
_cell.length_c   1.000
_cell.angle_alpha   90.00
_cell.angle_beta   90.00
_cell.angle_gamma   90.00
#
_symmetry.space_group_name_H-M   'P 1'
#
loop_
_entity.id
_entity.type
_entity.pdbx_description
1 polymer ?
#
loop_
_entity_poly.entity_id
_entity_poly.type
_entity_poly.pdbx_seq_one_letter_code
_entity_poly.pdbx_strand_id
1 'polypeptide(L)'
;WILITEANDVQISYDENHVILDSCIVNVTLSNPHGRVVGIQYGGLDNLLDTGKDETRRGYILQRGSSGFYAYAIYERRSGYPACDLGQTRMVFRLKTDEFQQMAINEEKQREMPNEEDRGHGRSVPLRYPEAVVLTNPTDPRLKGQVDDKYQYSMDTKDVEVYGWVSSDPKVGFWIIFPSQEFRTGGPTKQELTLHAGPICLVMFHSGHYMGNNYCEFHNGEAWRKVFGPFRVHLNSAPKSVQPSVLWKAAKQQSLIETNQWPYSFPISPYFLKKAQRCSVSGRLLVHDRFISPKAFPANSAYIGLAAPGDKGSWQKESKVNQNGVFPITNILPGEYNIYGWVQNIVGDYKNETLLKLSPGSSIDLGDLVYEPPRNGPTILEIGVPDRTAAEFYIPDANPKYINELFLNSEKYRQYGLWERYADLYPDGDLVYTVGISDHSKDWFFAHVTRAKLGGTYEATTRQIKFKLGNSFQNGTYTLCIAIASATHSHLSVQFNDKLGRPQFEASLNEQDNAIARHGIHGFYQFLNVQVNPNWLVDGDNTLFITQKTNINPFVVNHCSDITVAAGDKRLSGTMELMSEGGLKERIIRAGKKLKHPHHSEDALLKDLEETTNCLAMVKQSNKYMIHSLMFKLIKPKIFWHEDVRVEIMVVTYIVEATRVTTPNVPYSDDIMRDIFKHMDASRDLVSMCGREKESKASHEGKCWNENFVAMDKEAAPKGISYFVPPCL
;
A
#
# COMPACT_ATOMS: atom_id res chain seq x y z
N TRP A 1 0.41 28.59 -27.20
CA TRP A 1 -1.07 28.63 -27.16
C TRP A 1 -1.52 28.66 -25.70
N ILE A 2 -1.63 29.85 -25.11
CA ILE A 2 -2.39 30.02 -23.87
C ILE A 2 -3.84 30.25 -24.30
N LEU A 3 -4.76 29.42 -23.83
CA LEU A 3 -6.18 29.68 -24.03
C LEU A 3 -6.60 30.65 -22.94
N ILE A 4 -6.70 31.94 -23.27
CA ILE A 4 -7.30 32.94 -22.37
C ILE A 4 -8.79 32.95 -22.69
N THR A 5 -9.59 32.65 -21.68
CA THR A 5 -11.05 32.65 -21.81
C THR A 5 -11.54 33.83 -21.00
N GLU A 6 -12.12 34.81 -21.67
CA GLU A 6 -12.75 35.95 -21.02
C GLU A 6 -13.94 35.45 -20.20
N ALA A 7 -13.73 35.28 -18.90
CA ALA A 7 -14.82 35.49 -17.95
C ALA A 7 -14.90 37.00 -17.74
N ASN A 8 -16.12 37.57 -17.77
CA ASN A 8 -16.44 39.02 -17.81
C ASN A 8 -15.86 39.91 -16.69
N ASP A 9 -14.91 39.42 -15.90
CA ASP A 9 -14.53 39.94 -14.59
C ASP A 9 -13.01 40.07 -14.37
N VAL A 10 -12.14 39.53 -15.23
CA VAL A 10 -10.66 39.73 -15.14
C VAL A 10 -10.23 40.71 -16.22
N GLN A 11 -9.51 41.77 -15.84
CA GLN A 11 -8.96 42.69 -16.84
C GLN A 11 -7.73 42.04 -17.50
N ILE A 12 -7.75 41.99 -18.84
CA ILE A 12 -6.65 41.46 -19.63
C ILE A 12 -6.07 42.60 -20.45
N SER A 13 -4.79 42.87 -20.27
CA SER A 13 -4.03 43.76 -21.15
C SER A 13 -2.87 42.97 -21.76
N TYR A 14 -2.44 43.34 -22.96
CA TYR A 14 -1.34 42.65 -23.63
C TYR A 14 -0.55 43.60 -24.51
N ASP A 15 0.74 43.30 -24.63
CA ASP A 15 1.66 43.91 -25.57
C ASP A 15 2.38 42.82 -26.39
N GLU A 16 3.36 43.21 -27.20
CA GLU A 16 4.12 42.27 -28.05
C GLU A 16 4.82 41.16 -27.24
N ASN A 17 5.22 41.47 -26.01
CA ASN A 17 6.06 40.62 -25.16
C ASN A 17 5.31 40.05 -23.95
N HIS A 18 4.16 40.58 -23.56
CA HIS A 18 3.46 40.22 -22.33
C HIS A 18 1.94 40.18 -22.46
N VAL A 19 1.32 39.37 -21.61
CA VAL A 19 -0.11 39.41 -21.30
C VAL A 19 -0.26 39.56 -19.79
N ILE A 20 -0.94 40.60 -19.33
CA ILE A 20 -1.18 40.88 -17.92
C ILE A 20 -2.63 40.51 -17.60
N LEU A 21 -2.80 39.71 -16.56
CA LEU A 21 -4.10 39.30 -16.01
C LEU A 21 -4.28 39.98 -14.66
N ASP A 22 -5.30 40.83 -14.51
CA ASP A 22 -5.59 41.60 -13.29
C ASP A 22 -6.91 41.14 -12.66
N SER A 23 -6.83 40.58 -11.44
CA SER A 23 -7.99 40.11 -10.66
C SER A 23 -8.59 41.16 -9.71
N CYS A 24 -8.12 42.40 -9.76
CA CYS A 24 -8.26 43.47 -8.77
C CYS A 24 -7.55 43.22 -7.44
N ILE A 25 -6.87 42.08 -7.28
CA ILE A 25 -6.12 41.69 -6.08
C ILE A 25 -4.68 41.27 -6.44
N VAL A 26 -4.53 40.49 -7.51
CA VAL A 26 -3.26 39.97 -8.02
C VAL A 26 -3.14 40.34 -9.49
N ASN A 27 -1.96 40.83 -9.90
CA ASN A 27 -1.60 40.89 -11.31
C ASN A 27 -0.66 39.74 -11.65
N VAL A 28 -1.01 38.96 -12.68
CA VAL A 28 -0.17 37.87 -13.20
C VAL A 28 0.28 38.24 -14.61
N THR A 29 1.58 38.45 -14.80
CA THR A 29 2.18 38.76 -16.09
C THR A 29 2.71 37.49 -16.73
N LEU A 30 2.22 37.20 -17.94
CA LEU A 30 2.61 36.07 -18.77
C LEU A 30 3.48 36.55 -19.94
N SER A 31 4.57 35.88 -20.26
CA SER A 31 5.34 36.19 -21.48
C SER A 31 4.54 35.82 -22.75
N ASN A 32 4.57 36.65 -23.77
CA ASN A 32 4.03 36.41 -25.11
C ASN A 32 5.21 36.10 -26.08
N PRO A 33 5.18 35.01 -26.88
CA PRO A 33 4.14 33.97 -27.02
C PRO A 33 4.31 32.76 -26.09
N HIS A 34 5.34 32.75 -25.24
CA HIS A 34 5.78 31.53 -24.54
C HIS A 34 4.87 31.07 -23.38
N GLY A 35 4.04 31.98 -22.85
CA GLY A 35 3.10 31.73 -21.75
C GLY A 35 3.70 31.37 -20.41
N ARG A 36 4.75 32.07 -20.00
CA ARG A 36 5.48 31.88 -18.74
C ARG A 36 4.99 32.89 -17.73
N VAL A 37 4.72 32.52 -16.47
CA VAL A 37 4.57 33.57 -15.44
C VAL A 37 5.94 34.23 -15.26
N VAL A 38 6.04 35.49 -15.67
CA VAL A 38 7.23 36.32 -15.52
C VAL A 38 7.02 37.43 -14.49
N GLY A 39 5.76 37.65 -14.08
CA GLY A 39 5.41 38.60 -13.05
C GLY A 39 4.25 38.11 -12.20
N ILE A 40 4.36 38.28 -10.89
CA ILE A 40 3.23 38.20 -9.95
C ILE A 40 3.31 39.43 -9.06
N GLN A 41 2.39 40.37 -9.21
CA GLN A 41 2.29 41.55 -8.34
C GLN A 41 1.23 41.30 -7.28
N TYR A 42 1.59 41.46 -6.00
CA TYR A 42 0.67 41.27 -4.88
C TYR A 42 1.19 41.92 -3.60
N GLY A 43 0.28 42.42 -2.76
CA GLY A 43 0.61 42.80 -1.38
C GLY A 43 1.65 43.91 -1.25
N GLY A 44 1.76 44.79 -2.24
CA GLY A 44 2.75 45.87 -2.28
C GLY A 44 4.09 45.49 -2.93
N LEU A 45 4.27 44.25 -3.38
CA LEU A 45 5.44 43.80 -4.12
C LEU A 45 5.20 43.87 -5.63
N ASP A 46 6.10 44.54 -6.34
CA ASP A 46 6.01 44.74 -7.80
C ASP A 46 6.11 43.43 -8.59
N ASN A 47 6.94 42.49 -8.10
CA ASN A 47 7.03 41.13 -8.63
C ASN A 47 7.54 40.18 -7.54
N LEU A 48 6.84 39.08 -7.30
CA LEU A 48 7.27 38.03 -6.37
C LEU A 48 8.33 37.09 -6.97
N LEU A 49 8.47 37.06 -8.30
CA LEU A 49 9.35 36.11 -9.02
C LEU A 49 10.73 36.69 -9.31
N ASP A 50 11.75 35.83 -9.31
CA ASP A 50 13.07 36.13 -9.88
C ASP A 50 13.04 35.95 -11.41
N THR A 51 13.39 37.01 -12.16
CA THR A 51 13.23 37.11 -13.61
C THR A 51 14.49 36.78 -14.42
N GLY A 52 15.60 36.37 -13.80
CA GLY A 52 16.90 36.21 -14.46
C GLY A 52 17.14 34.94 -15.30
N LYS A 53 16.17 34.04 -15.52
CA LYS A 53 16.39 32.72 -16.17
C LYS A 53 15.22 32.29 -17.09
N ASP A 54 15.49 31.42 -18.09
CA ASP A 54 14.64 31.14 -19.28
C ASP A 54 13.97 29.73 -19.24
N GLU A 55 12.65 29.54 -19.49
CA GLU A 55 11.97 28.19 -19.44
C GLU A 55 10.49 28.13 -19.96
N THR A 56 9.93 27.00 -20.47
CA THR A 56 8.73 26.93 -21.40
C THR A 56 7.38 26.26 -20.91
N ARG A 57 6.27 26.51 -21.67
CA ARG A 57 4.85 25.97 -21.77
C ARG A 57 4.00 25.58 -20.53
N ARG A 58 2.95 26.38 -20.19
CA ARG A 58 2.01 26.18 -19.04
C ARG A 58 0.61 26.82 -19.29
N GLY A 59 -0.39 26.50 -18.46
CA GLY A 59 -1.72 27.15 -18.45
C GLY A 59 -2.11 27.67 -17.07
N TYR A 60 -2.79 28.82 -16.99
CA TYR A 60 -3.15 29.52 -15.75
C TYR A 60 -4.61 29.97 -15.76
N ILE A 61 -5.23 30.00 -14.60
CA ILE A 61 -6.60 30.48 -14.40
C ILE A 61 -6.57 31.49 -13.26
N LEU A 62 -7.00 32.71 -13.54
CA LEU A 62 -7.14 33.77 -12.56
C LEU A 62 -8.64 34.07 -12.39
N GLN A 63 -9.09 34.19 -11.14
CA GLN A 63 -10.47 34.57 -10.82
C GLN A 63 -10.47 35.94 -10.16
N ARG A 64 -11.39 36.81 -10.58
CA ARG A 64 -11.58 38.13 -9.97
C ARG A 64 -11.86 38.00 -8.47
N GLY A 65 -11.28 38.89 -7.67
CA GLY A 65 -11.47 38.90 -6.22
C GLY A 65 -10.81 37.72 -5.49
N SER A 66 -9.99 36.91 -6.19
CA SER A 66 -9.26 35.81 -5.60
C SER A 66 -7.82 36.19 -5.28
N SER A 67 -7.37 35.84 -4.08
CA SER A 67 -5.99 36.03 -3.64
C SER A 67 -5.14 34.83 -4.09
N GLY A 68 -4.70 34.89 -5.35
CA GLY A 68 -3.90 33.86 -6.02
C GLY A 68 -4.47 33.42 -7.37
N PHE A 69 -3.90 32.37 -7.95
CA PHE A 69 -4.30 31.81 -9.23
C PHE A 69 -4.19 30.28 -9.22
N TYR A 70 -4.79 29.63 -10.22
CA TYR A 70 -4.68 28.20 -10.42
C TYR A 70 -3.78 27.89 -11.61
N ALA A 71 -3.05 26.78 -11.53
CA ALA A 71 -2.21 26.31 -12.61
C ALA A 71 -2.43 24.81 -12.85
N TYR A 72 -2.35 24.42 -14.11
CA TYR A 72 -2.49 23.02 -14.53
C TYR A 72 -1.65 22.76 -15.78
N ALA A 73 -1.39 21.49 -16.07
CA ALA A 73 -0.70 21.06 -17.26
C ALA A 73 -1.46 19.90 -17.92
N ILE A 74 -1.57 19.91 -19.24
CA ILE A 74 -2.14 18.80 -20.00
C ILE A 74 -1.03 18.29 -20.90
N TYR A 75 -0.60 17.06 -20.64
CA TYR A 75 0.41 16.41 -21.46
C TYR A 75 -0.29 15.45 -22.40
N GLU A 76 0.14 15.44 -23.66
CA GLU A 76 -0.40 14.56 -24.69
C GLU A 76 0.73 13.98 -25.52
N ARG A 77 0.70 12.65 -25.67
CA ARG A 77 1.43 11.88 -26.67
C ARG A 77 0.41 11.31 -27.64
N ARG A 78 0.54 11.64 -28.93
CA ARG A 78 -0.40 11.17 -29.96
C ARG A 78 0.01 9.79 -30.46
N SER A 79 -0.96 9.08 -31.03
CA SER A 79 -0.69 7.81 -31.73
C SER A 79 0.36 8.02 -32.82
N GLY A 80 1.26 7.04 -32.96
CA GLY A 80 2.38 7.07 -33.92
C GLY A 80 3.68 7.71 -33.43
N TYR A 81 3.73 8.24 -32.21
CA TYR A 81 4.98 8.78 -31.63
C TYR A 81 5.97 7.65 -31.27
N PRO A 82 7.29 7.93 -31.26
CA PRO A 82 8.31 6.94 -30.86
C PRO A 82 8.30 6.71 -29.36
N ALA A 83 8.73 5.52 -28.94
CA ALA A 83 8.84 5.15 -27.54
C ALA A 83 9.68 6.16 -26.75
N CYS A 84 9.25 6.48 -25.53
CA CYS A 84 9.92 7.41 -24.65
C CYS A 84 9.56 7.13 -23.18
N ASP A 85 10.37 7.66 -22.27
CA ASP A 85 10.10 7.66 -20.83
C ASP A 85 9.93 9.10 -20.33
N LEU A 86 8.93 9.33 -19.47
CA LEU A 86 8.75 10.60 -18.77
C LEU A 86 9.40 10.51 -17.40
N GLY A 87 10.72 10.68 -17.33
CA GLY A 87 11.46 10.51 -16.06
C GLY A 87 11.11 11.52 -14.96
N GLN A 88 10.85 12.79 -15.31
CA GLN A 88 10.41 13.82 -14.36
C GLN A 88 9.66 14.96 -15.04
N THR A 89 8.60 15.45 -14.40
CA THR A 89 7.99 16.74 -14.73
C THR A 89 7.47 17.44 -13.48
N ARG A 90 7.59 18.77 -13.49
CA ARG A 90 7.23 19.65 -12.38
C ARG A 90 6.96 21.07 -12.87
N MET A 91 6.25 21.85 -12.05
CA MET A 91 6.26 23.31 -12.14
C MET A 91 7.13 23.88 -11.03
N VAL A 92 7.91 24.91 -11.33
CA VAL A 92 8.80 25.57 -10.36
C VAL A 92 8.44 27.04 -10.28
N PHE A 93 8.34 27.55 -9.05
CA PHE A 93 8.27 28.98 -8.75
C PHE A 93 9.51 29.35 -7.96
N ARG A 94 10.28 30.30 -8.46
CA ARG A 94 11.46 30.85 -7.79
C ARG A 94 11.12 32.25 -7.34
N LEU A 95 11.03 32.44 -6.03
CA LEU A 95 10.67 33.72 -5.44
C LEU A 95 11.92 34.57 -5.26
N LYS A 96 11.73 35.87 -5.03
CA LYS A 96 12.84 36.78 -4.71
C LYS A 96 13.56 36.36 -3.44
N THR A 97 14.87 36.14 -3.57
CA THR A 97 15.72 35.60 -2.50
C THR A 97 15.88 36.57 -1.32
N ASP A 98 15.92 37.86 -1.60
CA ASP A 98 16.04 38.94 -0.62
C ASP A 98 14.73 39.25 0.12
N GLU A 99 13.59 38.76 -0.38
CA GLU A 99 12.28 38.99 0.22
C GLU A 99 11.74 37.78 1.00
N PHE A 100 11.92 36.55 0.51
CA PHE A 100 11.34 35.34 1.11
C PHE A 100 12.38 34.48 1.84
N GLN A 101 12.39 34.51 3.18
CA GLN A 101 13.39 33.80 3.99
C GLN A 101 12.83 32.58 4.74
N GLN A 102 11.55 32.62 5.10
CA GLN A 102 10.95 31.60 5.96
C GLN A 102 10.17 30.57 5.13
N MET A 103 10.51 29.29 5.31
CA MET A 103 9.82 28.15 4.72
C MET A 103 8.80 27.58 5.70
N ALA A 104 7.64 27.12 5.20
CA ALA A 104 6.70 26.31 5.97
C ALA A 104 6.08 25.18 5.13
N ILE A 105 6.18 23.95 5.64
CA ILE A 105 5.64 22.74 4.98
C ILE A 105 4.55 22.07 5.83
N ASN A 106 4.81 21.92 7.14
CA ASN A 106 3.85 21.45 8.12
C ASN A 106 4.14 22.12 9.48
N GLU A 107 3.49 21.69 10.57
CA GLU A 107 3.69 22.29 11.90
C GLU A 107 5.13 22.09 12.44
N GLU A 108 5.83 21.05 12.01
CA GLU A 108 7.16 20.68 12.51
C GLU A 108 8.30 21.13 11.56
N LYS A 109 8.00 21.34 10.28
CA LYS A 109 8.93 21.72 9.21
C LYS A 109 8.76 23.19 8.84
N GLN A 110 9.14 24.08 9.75
CA GLN A 110 9.21 25.52 9.49
C GLN A 110 10.54 26.07 9.98
N ARG A 111 11.19 26.91 9.16
CA ARG A 111 12.47 27.54 9.52
C ARG A 111 12.79 28.72 8.62
N GLU A 112 13.72 29.55 9.09
CA GLU A 112 14.54 30.36 8.20
C GLU A 112 15.45 29.45 7.39
N MET A 113 15.43 29.61 6.08
CA MET A 113 16.20 28.79 5.16
C MET A 113 17.48 29.48 4.73
N PRO A 114 18.54 28.72 4.37
CA PRO A 114 19.70 29.31 3.74
C PRO A 114 19.36 29.88 2.36
N ASN A 115 20.08 30.93 1.97
CA ASN A 115 20.00 31.48 0.62
C ASN A 115 20.70 30.55 -0.39
N GLU A 116 20.39 30.70 -1.68
CA GLU A 116 21.06 29.91 -2.73
C GLU A 116 22.58 30.17 -2.74
N GLU A 117 22.99 31.42 -2.51
CA GLU A 117 24.40 31.80 -2.42
C GLU A 117 25.12 31.13 -1.24
N ASP A 118 24.43 30.85 -0.13
CA ASP A 118 25.03 30.18 1.03
C ASP A 118 25.43 28.74 0.72
N ARG A 119 24.80 28.13 -0.28
CA ARG A 119 25.17 26.82 -0.80
C ARG A 119 26.35 26.88 -1.79
N GLY A 120 26.76 28.08 -2.22
CA GLY A 120 27.83 28.30 -3.20
C GLY A 120 29.26 28.10 -2.66
N HIS A 121 30.22 28.17 -3.57
CA HIS A 121 31.64 28.02 -3.26
C HIS A 121 32.09 29.06 -2.21
N GLY A 122 32.79 28.62 -1.17
CA GLY A 122 33.36 29.49 -0.13
C GLY A 122 32.40 29.80 1.03
N ARG A 123 31.12 29.40 0.91
CA ARG A 123 30.11 29.52 1.98
C ARG A 123 29.59 28.17 2.46
N SER A 124 29.80 27.12 1.67
CA SER A 124 29.50 25.74 2.03
C SER A 124 30.62 24.78 1.61
N VAL A 125 30.52 23.54 2.08
CA VAL A 125 31.32 22.40 1.63
C VAL A 125 30.36 21.30 1.14
N PRO A 126 30.46 20.86 -0.13
CA PRO A 126 29.69 19.71 -0.61
C PRO A 126 30.01 18.42 0.14
N LEU A 127 28.99 17.61 0.37
CA LEU A 127 29.11 16.27 0.95
C LEU A 127 29.16 15.20 -0.15
N ARG A 128 29.00 13.92 0.20
CA ARG A 128 29.13 12.81 -0.76
C ARG A 128 28.11 12.88 -1.91
N TYR A 129 26.90 13.37 -1.63
CA TYR A 129 25.93 13.72 -2.67
C TYR A 129 26.04 15.22 -2.98
N PRO A 130 26.08 15.60 -4.27
CA PRO A 130 26.22 17.01 -4.66
C PRO A 130 25.03 17.88 -4.22
N GLU A 131 23.88 17.26 -3.92
CA GLU A 131 22.72 17.93 -3.36
C GLU A 131 22.88 18.37 -1.90
N ALA A 132 23.76 17.71 -1.13
CA ALA A 132 23.94 17.97 0.29
C ALA A 132 25.19 18.82 0.53
N VAL A 133 25.05 19.87 1.34
CA VAL A 133 26.16 20.76 1.72
C VAL A 133 26.16 21.02 3.22
N VAL A 134 27.35 21.18 3.81
CA VAL A 134 27.50 21.78 5.16
C VAL A 134 27.74 23.27 4.99
N LEU A 135 26.93 24.09 5.65
CA LEU A 135 27.06 25.55 5.60
C LEU A 135 28.21 26.01 6.50
N THR A 136 29.28 26.55 5.92
CA THR A 136 30.48 26.97 6.68
C THR A 136 30.51 28.46 6.99
N ASN A 137 29.93 29.27 6.11
CA ASN A 137 29.83 30.72 6.26
C ASN A 137 28.50 31.26 5.68
N PRO A 138 27.33 30.82 6.19
CA PRO A 138 26.02 31.26 5.70
C PRO A 138 25.70 32.72 6.06
N THR A 139 24.72 33.32 5.38
CA THR A 139 24.32 34.72 5.59
C THR A 139 23.65 34.88 6.95
N ASP A 140 22.87 33.87 7.35
CA ASP A 140 22.37 33.70 8.70
C ASP A 140 23.35 32.84 9.54
N PRO A 141 24.05 33.42 10.53
CA PRO A 141 25.03 32.70 11.34
C PRO A 141 24.45 31.52 12.13
N ARG A 142 23.13 31.50 12.38
CA ARG A 142 22.45 30.38 13.08
C ARG A 142 22.51 29.08 12.29
N LEU A 143 22.64 29.18 10.96
CA LEU A 143 22.70 28.04 10.05
C LEU A 143 24.10 27.44 9.95
N LYS A 144 25.11 28.08 10.53
CA LYS A 144 26.51 27.65 10.42
C LYS A 144 26.71 26.27 11.04
N GLY A 145 27.38 25.39 10.30
CA GLY A 145 27.62 23.99 10.67
C GLY A 145 26.46 23.05 10.34
N GLN A 146 25.30 23.58 9.92
CA GLN A 146 24.16 22.73 9.58
C GLN A 146 24.25 22.17 8.16
N VAL A 147 23.66 20.99 7.96
CA VAL A 147 23.48 20.41 6.63
C VAL A 147 22.20 20.92 5.98
N ASP A 148 22.29 21.30 4.71
CA ASP A 148 21.12 21.59 3.86
C ASP A 148 21.11 20.67 2.63
N ASP A 149 20.00 19.96 2.46
CA ASP A 149 19.71 19.11 1.31
C ASP A 149 18.21 19.19 1.00
N LYS A 150 17.87 19.41 -0.27
CA LYS A 150 16.50 19.51 -0.76
C LYS A 150 15.61 18.32 -0.38
N TYR A 151 16.18 17.12 -0.27
CA TYR A 151 15.44 15.90 0.06
C TYR A 151 14.98 15.86 1.52
N GLN A 152 15.58 16.65 2.41
CA GLN A 152 15.12 16.79 3.79
C GLN A 152 13.71 17.42 3.88
N TYR A 153 13.28 18.12 2.83
CA TYR A 153 11.99 18.79 2.75
C TYR A 153 10.95 17.97 1.98
N SER A 154 11.21 16.68 1.74
CA SER A 154 10.22 15.78 1.11
C SER A 154 9.04 15.46 2.04
N MET A 155 7.91 15.13 1.42
CA MET A 155 6.67 14.71 2.09
C MET A 155 6.00 13.58 1.30
N ASP A 156 5.34 12.66 2.00
CA ASP A 156 4.44 11.68 1.39
C ASP A 156 3.29 12.39 0.67
N THR A 157 2.94 11.92 -0.53
CA THR A 157 1.90 12.57 -1.35
C THR A 157 0.57 12.70 -0.61
N LYS A 158 0.19 11.72 0.23
CA LYS A 158 -1.03 11.73 1.05
C LYS A 158 -1.07 12.86 2.08
N ASP A 159 0.08 13.35 2.54
CA ASP A 159 0.19 14.36 3.61
C ASP A 159 0.44 15.78 3.05
N VAL A 160 0.57 15.90 1.72
CA VAL A 160 0.80 17.19 1.07
C VAL A 160 -0.53 17.89 0.82
N GLU A 161 -0.83 18.91 1.62
CA GLU A 161 -2.00 19.78 1.43
C GLU A 161 -1.59 21.18 0.97
N VAL A 162 -0.69 21.80 1.73
CA VAL A 162 -0.20 23.16 1.49
C VAL A 162 1.23 23.30 1.98
N TYR A 163 2.06 24.04 1.25
CA TYR A 163 3.40 24.43 1.66
C TYR A 163 3.80 25.72 0.94
N GLY A 164 4.76 26.46 1.49
CA GLY A 164 5.13 27.74 0.90
C GLY A 164 6.22 28.51 1.63
N TRP A 165 6.35 29.76 1.25
CA TRP A 165 7.33 30.71 1.77
C TRP A 165 6.65 31.96 2.32
N VAL A 166 7.29 32.58 3.30
CA VAL A 166 6.85 33.84 3.90
C VAL A 166 7.96 34.88 3.74
N SER A 167 7.57 36.04 3.21
CA SER A 167 8.35 37.27 3.24
C SER A 167 8.07 38.03 4.52
N SER A 168 9.10 38.69 5.05
CA SER A 168 9.03 39.44 6.30
C SER A 168 8.64 40.90 6.10
N ASP A 169 8.99 41.50 4.96
CA ASP A 169 8.71 42.90 4.63
C ASP A 169 8.63 43.15 3.10
N PRO A 170 7.43 43.42 2.54
CA PRO A 170 6.15 43.36 3.21
C PRO A 170 5.78 41.91 3.58
N LYS A 171 5.02 41.76 4.67
CA LYS A 171 4.67 40.44 5.20
C LYS A 171 3.65 39.73 4.31
N VAL A 172 4.16 38.87 3.44
CA VAL A 172 3.41 38.18 2.38
C VAL A 172 3.72 36.68 2.42
N GLY A 173 2.69 35.85 2.31
CA GLY A 173 2.83 34.40 2.15
C GLY A 173 2.57 33.98 0.71
N PHE A 174 3.40 33.08 0.19
CA PHE A 174 3.25 32.42 -1.10
C PHE A 174 3.09 30.92 -0.89
N TRP A 175 1.94 30.36 -1.24
CA TRP A 175 1.56 29.00 -0.89
C TRP A 175 1.17 28.19 -2.12
N ILE A 176 1.63 26.95 -2.20
CA ILE A 176 1.12 25.93 -3.12
C ILE A 176 0.09 25.09 -2.37
N ILE A 177 -1.13 25.00 -2.90
CA ILE A 177 -2.23 24.21 -2.34
C ILE A 177 -2.63 23.11 -3.34
N PHE A 178 -2.67 21.88 -2.85
CA PHE A 178 -3.15 20.71 -3.59
C PHE A 178 -4.53 20.30 -3.09
N PRO A 179 -5.61 20.62 -3.83
CA PRO A 179 -6.97 20.17 -3.46
C PRO A 179 -7.18 18.67 -3.67
N SER A 180 -6.33 18.03 -4.47
CA SER A 180 -6.39 16.61 -4.78
C SER A 180 -5.04 16.09 -5.26
N GLN A 181 -4.77 14.82 -4.95
CA GLN A 181 -3.59 14.09 -5.39
C GLN A 181 -3.85 13.21 -6.63
N GLU A 182 -5.03 13.30 -7.27
CA GLU A 182 -5.46 12.33 -8.30
C GLU A 182 -4.52 12.23 -9.51
N PHE A 183 -3.73 13.26 -9.77
CA PHE A 183 -2.81 13.32 -10.90
C PHE A 183 -1.38 12.90 -10.56
N ARG A 184 -1.07 12.65 -9.29
CA ARG A 184 0.24 12.11 -8.91
C ARG A 184 0.34 10.64 -9.34
N THR A 185 1.53 10.09 -9.18
CA THR A 185 1.87 8.70 -9.46
C THR A 185 2.59 8.17 -8.22
N GLY A 186 2.49 6.87 -7.92
CA GLY A 186 3.27 6.24 -6.84
C GLY A 186 2.51 5.80 -5.60
N GLY A 187 1.18 5.86 -5.64
CA GLY A 187 0.37 5.65 -4.45
C GLY A 187 0.55 6.75 -3.37
N PRO A 188 0.02 6.51 -2.16
CA PRO A 188 -0.15 7.52 -1.12
C PRO A 188 1.12 7.81 -0.32
N THR A 189 2.05 6.85 -0.27
CA THR A 189 3.30 6.91 0.51
C THR A 189 4.51 7.32 -0.34
N LYS A 190 4.33 7.62 -1.64
CA LYS A 190 5.43 8.15 -2.44
C LYS A 190 5.84 9.50 -1.87
N GLN A 191 7.13 9.66 -1.61
CA GLN A 191 7.70 10.95 -1.23
C GLN A 191 7.96 11.83 -2.45
N GLU A 192 7.68 13.12 -2.33
CA GLU A 192 8.00 14.13 -3.33
C GLU A 192 8.66 15.36 -2.70
N LEU A 193 9.47 16.06 -3.50
CA LEU A 193 10.05 17.35 -3.11
C LEU A 193 8.95 18.41 -2.97
N THR A 194 9.13 19.31 -1.99
CA THR A 194 8.20 20.44 -1.76
C THR A 194 8.91 21.78 -1.98
N LEU A 195 9.84 22.15 -1.09
CA LEU A 195 10.56 23.42 -1.08
C LEU A 195 12.07 23.18 -1.13
N HIS A 196 12.82 24.20 -1.54
CA HIS A 196 14.29 24.17 -1.63
C HIS A 196 14.86 25.55 -1.28
N ALA A 197 16.03 25.59 -0.63
CA ALA A 197 16.83 26.82 -0.44
C ALA A 197 16.92 27.66 -1.72
N GLY A 198 16.88 28.99 -1.60
CA GLY A 198 16.77 29.91 -2.75
C GLY A 198 15.33 30.30 -3.11
N PRO A 199 14.53 30.67 -2.10
CA PRO A 199 13.08 30.43 -1.97
C PRO A 199 12.37 29.81 -3.18
N ILE A 200 12.51 28.50 -3.33
CA ILE A 200 11.93 27.74 -4.45
C ILE A 200 10.74 26.90 -3.98
N CYS A 201 9.63 26.99 -4.70
CA CYS A 201 8.51 26.05 -4.62
C CYS A 201 8.57 25.04 -5.77
N LEU A 202 8.61 23.76 -5.45
CA LEU A 202 8.58 22.64 -6.40
C LEU A 202 7.19 22.02 -6.39
N VAL A 203 6.48 22.09 -7.51
CA VAL A 203 5.20 21.41 -7.74
C VAL A 203 5.48 20.15 -8.54
N MET A 204 5.77 19.06 -7.84
CA MET A 204 6.10 17.78 -8.48
C MET A 204 4.85 17.13 -9.06
N PHE A 205 4.85 16.89 -10.38
CA PHE A 205 3.79 16.15 -11.08
C PHE A 205 4.13 14.68 -11.23
N HIS A 206 5.39 14.40 -11.60
CA HIS A 206 5.93 13.06 -11.73
C HIS A 206 7.44 13.10 -11.50
N SER A 207 7.99 12.09 -10.83
CA SER A 207 9.43 11.89 -10.72
C SER A 207 9.76 10.44 -10.34
N GLY A 208 10.97 10.00 -10.70
CA GLY A 208 11.57 8.77 -10.17
C GLY A 208 12.02 8.85 -8.70
N HIS A 209 11.77 9.95 -7.99
CA HIS A 209 12.19 10.08 -6.59
C HIS A 209 11.49 9.03 -5.71
N TYR A 210 12.26 8.31 -4.88
CA TYR A 210 11.78 7.27 -3.96
C TYR A 210 11.07 6.08 -4.63
N MET A 211 11.24 5.92 -5.94
CA MET A 211 10.77 4.74 -6.66
C MET A 211 11.89 4.16 -7.53
N GLY A 212 12.68 5.00 -8.21
CA GLY A 212 13.64 4.60 -9.25
C GLY A 212 13.20 5.11 -10.63
N ASN A 213 13.85 4.63 -11.68
CA ASN A 213 13.47 4.95 -13.07
C ASN A 213 12.54 3.86 -13.62
N ASN A 214 11.86 4.11 -14.76
CA ASN A 214 11.02 3.14 -15.50
C ASN A 214 9.58 2.95 -15.01
N TYR A 215 8.90 4.04 -14.60
CA TYR A 215 7.50 3.98 -14.16
C TYR A 215 6.53 4.81 -15.00
N CYS A 216 7.01 5.52 -16.03
CA CYS A 216 6.18 6.24 -17.00
C CYS A 216 6.73 6.07 -18.42
N GLU A 217 6.86 4.81 -18.83
CA GLU A 217 7.33 4.43 -20.16
C GLU A 217 6.15 4.33 -21.14
N PHE A 218 6.38 4.80 -22.36
CA PHE A 218 5.42 4.73 -23.46
C PHE A 218 6.01 3.93 -24.61
N HIS A 219 5.28 2.94 -25.10
CA HIS A 219 5.69 2.11 -26.23
C HIS A 219 5.50 2.83 -27.57
N ASN A 220 6.16 2.34 -28.62
CA ASN A 220 6.01 2.87 -29.99
C ASN A 220 4.52 2.91 -30.37
N GLY A 221 4.03 4.11 -30.74
CA GLY A 221 2.65 4.31 -31.16
C GLY A 221 1.62 4.49 -30.04
N GLU A 222 1.98 4.29 -28.76
CA GLU A 222 1.06 4.38 -27.61
C GLU A 222 0.50 5.80 -27.35
N ALA A 223 -0.79 6.02 -27.60
CA ALA A 223 -1.38 7.31 -27.26
C ALA A 223 -1.52 7.46 -25.73
N TRP A 224 -1.18 8.63 -25.20
CA TRP A 224 -1.31 8.93 -23.78
C TRP A 224 -1.71 10.39 -23.56
N ARG A 225 -2.54 10.64 -22.55
CA ARG A 225 -2.88 12.00 -22.12
C ARG A 225 -3.12 12.01 -20.62
N LYS A 226 -2.57 13.02 -19.94
CA LYS A 226 -2.82 13.25 -18.51
C LYS A 226 -3.00 14.73 -18.21
N VAL A 227 -3.92 15.01 -17.29
CA VAL A 227 -4.12 16.35 -16.71
C VAL A 227 -3.48 16.36 -15.33
N PHE A 228 -2.54 17.27 -15.13
CA PHE A 228 -1.91 17.57 -13.85
C PHE A 228 -2.51 18.84 -13.26
N GLY A 229 -3.03 18.75 -12.03
CA GLY A 229 -3.78 19.84 -11.40
C GLY A 229 -5.26 19.90 -11.83
N PRO A 230 -5.93 21.05 -11.67
CA PRO A 230 -5.37 22.31 -11.17
C PRO A 230 -4.94 22.25 -9.70
N PHE A 231 -3.78 22.84 -9.41
CA PHE A 231 -3.39 23.21 -8.05
C PHE A 231 -3.51 24.74 -7.92
N ARG A 232 -3.59 25.24 -6.68
CA ARG A 232 -3.72 26.68 -6.40
C ARG A 232 -2.39 27.24 -5.93
N VAL A 233 -1.97 28.35 -6.50
CA VAL A 233 -1.04 29.29 -5.89
C VAL A 233 -1.87 30.27 -5.09
N HIS A 234 -1.74 30.27 -3.76
CA HIS A 234 -2.46 31.16 -2.87
C HIS A 234 -1.51 32.20 -2.28
N LEU A 235 -1.99 33.44 -2.24
CA LEU A 235 -1.26 34.56 -1.66
C LEU A 235 -2.06 35.12 -0.49
N ASN A 236 -1.40 35.51 0.58
CA ASN A 236 -2.01 36.28 1.67
C ASN A 236 -1.00 37.27 2.24
N SER A 237 -1.48 38.30 2.94
CA SER A 237 -0.65 39.31 3.55
C SER A 237 -1.15 39.63 4.96
N ALA A 238 -0.28 40.19 5.78
CA ALA A 238 -0.61 40.65 7.12
C ALA A 238 0.17 41.93 7.44
N PRO A 239 -0.30 42.75 8.40
CA PRO A 239 0.50 43.85 8.91
C PRO A 239 1.84 43.36 9.48
N LYS A 240 2.90 44.16 9.35
CA LYS A 240 4.25 43.80 9.83
C LYS A 240 4.28 43.43 11.32
N SER A 241 3.38 43.97 12.14
CA SER A 241 3.26 43.67 13.57
C SER A 241 2.70 42.27 13.90
N VAL A 242 2.08 41.58 12.94
CA VAL A 242 1.42 40.28 13.16
C VAL A 242 2.42 39.13 12.99
N GLN A 243 2.34 38.08 13.80
CA GLN A 243 3.25 36.93 13.69
C GLN A 243 3.10 36.19 12.34
N PRO A 244 4.20 35.74 11.69
CA PRO A 244 4.16 35.01 10.41
C PRO A 244 3.23 33.79 10.42
N SER A 245 3.09 33.12 11.56
CA SER A 245 2.22 31.95 11.73
C SER A 245 0.74 32.21 11.37
N VAL A 246 0.29 33.47 11.38
CA VAL A 246 -1.07 33.83 10.95
C VAL A 246 -1.26 33.57 9.46
N LEU A 247 -0.25 33.84 8.62
CA LEU A 247 -0.29 33.57 7.19
C LEU A 247 -0.38 32.06 6.91
N TRP A 248 0.39 31.25 7.66
CA TRP A 248 0.34 29.79 7.59
C TRP A 248 -1.05 29.24 7.95
N LYS A 249 -1.60 29.67 9.10
CA LYS A 249 -2.94 29.24 9.54
C LYS A 249 -4.03 29.60 8.54
N ALA A 250 -3.97 30.81 7.96
CA ALA A 250 -4.90 31.22 6.92
C ALA A 250 -4.74 30.37 5.63
N ALA A 251 -3.51 30.03 5.24
CA ALA A 251 -3.27 29.15 4.09
C ALA A 251 -3.80 27.73 4.30
N LYS A 252 -3.68 27.19 5.52
CA LYS A 252 -4.31 25.91 5.92
C LYS A 252 -5.84 25.97 5.89
N GLN A 253 -6.44 27.08 6.29
CA GLN A 253 -7.88 27.26 6.14
C GLN A 253 -8.29 27.31 4.66
N GLN A 254 -7.50 28.01 3.83
CA GLN A 254 -7.74 28.03 2.39
C GLN A 254 -7.62 26.63 1.76
N SER A 255 -6.67 25.79 2.18
CA SER A 255 -6.53 24.44 1.62
C SER A 255 -7.77 23.56 1.87
N LEU A 256 -8.43 23.72 3.02
CA LEU A 256 -9.71 23.06 3.30
C LEU A 256 -10.83 23.54 2.37
N ILE A 257 -10.88 24.85 2.09
CA ILE A 257 -11.84 25.42 1.13
C ILE A 257 -11.60 24.83 -0.27
N GLU A 258 -10.36 24.80 -0.73
CA GLU A 258 -10.00 24.24 -2.04
C GLU A 258 -10.34 22.75 -2.15
N THR A 259 -10.07 21.98 -1.09
CA THR A 259 -10.41 20.55 -1.04
C THR A 259 -11.92 20.33 -1.16
N ASN A 260 -12.73 21.15 -0.48
CA ASN A 260 -14.20 21.07 -0.55
C ASN A 260 -14.76 21.52 -1.90
N GLN A 261 -14.07 22.41 -2.62
CA GLN A 261 -14.47 22.86 -3.95
C GLN A 261 -14.06 21.86 -5.06
N TRP A 262 -13.19 20.90 -4.77
CA TRP A 262 -12.74 19.93 -5.75
C TRP A 262 -13.85 18.93 -6.13
N PRO A 263 -13.97 18.59 -7.43
CA PRO A 263 -13.27 19.11 -8.59
C PRO A 263 -13.89 20.42 -9.09
N TYR A 264 -13.05 21.34 -9.55
CA TYR A 264 -13.47 22.69 -9.91
C TYR A 264 -14.46 22.74 -11.09
N SER A 265 -15.46 23.60 -11.00
CA SER A 265 -16.43 23.86 -12.08
C SER A 265 -15.87 24.74 -13.20
N PHE A 266 -14.86 25.57 -12.92
CA PHE A 266 -14.39 26.61 -13.83
C PHE A 266 -13.39 26.19 -14.94
N PRO A 267 -12.56 25.13 -14.85
CA PRO A 267 -11.63 24.81 -15.95
C PRO A 267 -12.34 24.49 -17.27
N ILE A 268 -12.09 25.23 -18.36
CA ILE A 268 -12.86 25.05 -19.61
C ILE A 268 -12.37 23.88 -20.47
N SER A 269 -11.17 23.36 -20.20
CA SER A 269 -10.61 22.26 -20.97
C SER A 269 -11.54 21.03 -20.96
N PRO A 270 -11.88 20.45 -22.12
CA PRO A 270 -12.69 19.23 -22.20
C PRO A 270 -11.98 18.00 -21.61
N TYR A 271 -10.66 18.09 -21.42
CA TYR A 271 -9.87 17.02 -20.80
C TYR A 271 -9.92 17.03 -19.27
N PHE A 272 -10.41 18.12 -18.66
CA PHE A 272 -10.69 18.18 -17.23
C PHE A 272 -12.16 17.83 -17.00
N LEU A 273 -12.44 16.61 -16.52
CA LEU A 273 -13.80 16.19 -16.23
C LEU A 273 -14.37 16.94 -15.02
N LYS A 274 -15.61 17.41 -15.15
CA LYS A 274 -16.37 18.07 -14.09
C LYS A 274 -16.93 17.05 -13.09
N LYS A 275 -17.38 17.54 -11.93
CA LYS A 275 -17.97 16.71 -10.86
C LYS A 275 -19.05 15.76 -11.39
N ALA A 276 -19.99 16.25 -12.20
CA ALA A 276 -21.08 15.47 -12.77
C ALA A 276 -20.63 14.38 -13.77
N GLN A 277 -19.42 14.49 -14.34
CA GLN A 277 -18.86 13.52 -15.29
C GLN A 277 -17.98 12.46 -14.60
N ARG A 278 -17.78 12.59 -13.28
CA ARG A 278 -16.94 11.71 -12.48
C ARG A 278 -17.77 10.71 -11.70
N CYS A 279 -17.11 9.64 -11.28
CA CYS A 279 -17.74 8.48 -10.68
C CYS A 279 -17.48 8.41 -9.16
N SER A 280 -18.19 7.54 -8.47
CA SER A 280 -17.93 7.18 -7.08
C SER A 280 -18.00 5.67 -6.89
N VAL A 281 -17.17 5.17 -5.97
CA VAL A 281 -17.24 3.78 -5.53
C VAL A 281 -17.25 3.77 -4.01
N SER A 282 -18.14 2.99 -3.39
CA SER A 282 -18.21 2.80 -1.94
C SER A 282 -18.10 1.34 -1.56
N GLY A 283 -17.81 1.09 -0.28
CA GLY A 283 -17.77 -0.24 0.29
C GLY A 283 -17.04 -0.26 1.62
N ARG A 284 -16.78 -1.48 2.11
CA ARG A 284 -16.04 -1.72 3.34
C ARG A 284 -15.06 -2.87 3.17
N LEU A 285 -13.79 -2.61 3.45
CA LEU A 285 -12.74 -3.62 3.55
C LEU A 285 -12.72 -4.23 4.96
N LEU A 286 -12.77 -5.54 5.00
CA LEU A 286 -12.58 -6.37 6.19
C LEU A 286 -11.29 -7.16 6.04
N VAL A 287 -10.60 -7.41 7.14
CA VAL A 287 -9.46 -8.33 7.20
C VAL A 287 -9.94 -9.64 7.79
N HIS A 288 -9.61 -10.75 7.12
CA HIS A 288 -9.81 -12.09 7.65
C HIS A 288 -8.47 -12.80 7.82
N ASP A 289 -7.82 -12.52 8.96
CA ASP A 289 -6.66 -13.26 9.40
C ASP A 289 -7.10 -14.28 10.47
N ARG A 290 -7.23 -15.54 10.05
CA ARG A 290 -7.69 -16.64 10.91
C ARG A 290 -6.79 -16.92 12.13
N PHE A 291 -5.56 -16.42 12.13
CA PHE A 291 -4.62 -16.57 13.25
C PHE A 291 -4.71 -15.41 14.25
N ILE A 292 -5.36 -14.31 13.87
CA ILE A 292 -5.71 -13.20 14.76
C ILE A 292 -7.13 -13.39 15.30
N SER A 293 -8.08 -13.68 14.42
CA SER A 293 -9.50 -13.81 14.75
C SER A 293 -10.19 -14.83 13.85
N PRO A 294 -11.09 -15.67 14.39
CA PRO A 294 -11.87 -16.61 13.56
C PRO A 294 -12.88 -15.91 12.64
N LYS A 295 -13.22 -14.64 12.92
CA LYS A 295 -14.14 -13.83 12.11
C LYS A 295 -13.38 -12.69 11.44
N ALA A 296 -13.84 -12.32 10.24
CA ALA A 296 -13.40 -11.09 9.60
C ALA A 296 -13.71 -9.86 10.48
N PHE A 297 -12.81 -8.88 10.48
CA PHE A 297 -12.90 -7.66 11.28
C PHE A 297 -12.62 -6.42 10.43
N PRO A 298 -13.08 -5.22 10.83
CA PRO A 298 -12.86 -4.00 10.05
C PRO A 298 -11.38 -3.71 9.78
N ALA A 299 -11.05 -3.36 8.54
CA ALA A 299 -9.69 -2.95 8.15
C ALA A 299 -9.41 -1.50 8.59
N ASN A 300 -9.20 -1.30 9.89
CA ASN A 300 -8.82 0.00 10.44
C ASN A 300 -7.46 0.44 9.88
N SER A 301 -7.29 1.72 9.57
CA SER A 301 -6.07 2.24 8.93
C SER A 301 -5.72 1.59 7.58
N ALA A 302 -6.72 1.10 6.85
CA ALA A 302 -6.53 0.65 5.48
C ALA A 302 -6.28 1.83 4.53
N TYR A 303 -5.38 1.62 3.59
CA TYR A 303 -5.25 2.42 2.39
C TYR A 303 -5.89 1.63 1.26
N ILE A 304 -6.98 2.15 0.69
CA ILE A 304 -7.75 1.48 -0.37
C ILE A 304 -7.89 2.41 -1.57
N GLY A 305 -7.72 1.89 -2.78
CA GLY A 305 -7.57 2.71 -3.95
C GLY A 305 -8.00 2.03 -5.25
N LEU A 306 -8.15 2.83 -6.30
CA LEU A 306 -8.34 2.33 -7.66
C LEU A 306 -7.09 2.61 -8.48
N ALA A 307 -6.70 1.63 -9.26
CA ALA A 307 -5.65 1.74 -10.25
C ALA A 307 -6.01 0.94 -11.49
N ALA A 308 -5.27 1.16 -12.57
CA ALA A 308 -5.40 0.34 -13.77
C ALA A 308 -5.28 -1.16 -13.42
N PRO A 309 -5.94 -2.06 -14.18
CA PRO A 309 -5.84 -3.49 -13.96
C PRO A 309 -4.40 -3.98 -14.04
N GLY A 310 -4.02 -4.87 -13.14
CA GLY A 310 -2.65 -5.35 -13.02
C GLY A 310 -2.47 -6.34 -11.88
N ASP A 311 -1.23 -6.70 -11.63
CA ASP A 311 -0.88 -7.63 -10.55
C ASP A 311 -1.04 -6.96 -9.18
N LYS A 312 -1.13 -7.80 -8.15
CA LYS A 312 -1.09 -7.36 -6.75
C LYS A 312 0.14 -6.49 -6.49
N GLY A 313 -0.04 -5.33 -5.86
CA GLY A 313 1.02 -4.35 -5.62
C GLY A 313 1.33 -3.41 -6.80
N SER A 314 0.83 -3.66 -8.01
CA SER A 314 1.05 -2.78 -9.18
C SER A 314 0.50 -1.36 -8.99
N TRP A 315 -0.52 -1.18 -8.14
CA TRP A 315 -1.09 0.13 -7.82
C TRP A 315 -0.10 1.11 -7.19
N GLN A 316 1.03 0.64 -6.65
CA GLN A 316 2.13 1.50 -6.21
C GLN A 316 2.75 2.29 -7.36
N LYS A 317 2.49 1.93 -8.61
CA LYS A 317 2.91 2.65 -9.82
C LYS A 317 1.80 3.51 -10.42
N GLU A 318 0.61 3.51 -9.84
CA GLU A 318 -0.60 4.20 -10.31
C GLU A 318 -1.21 5.05 -9.19
N SER A 319 -2.38 5.68 -9.37
CA SER A 319 -3.00 6.50 -8.31
C SER A 319 -4.52 6.64 -8.35
N LYS A 320 -5.19 6.27 -7.25
CA LYS A 320 -6.19 7.00 -6.42
C LYS A 320 -6.34 6.24 -5.08
N VAL A 321 -6.49 6.91 -3.94
CA VAL A 321 -6.53 6.26 -2.60
C VAL A 321 -7.51 6.97 -1.66
N ASN A 322 -8.12 6.21 -0.75
CA ASN A 322 -8.80 6.64 0.47
C ASN A 322 -8.18 5.94 1.69
N GLN A 323 -8.23 6.61 2.83
CA GLN A 323 -7.77 6.11 4.12
C GLN A 323 -9.00 5.72 4.96
N ASN A 324 -8.89 4.58 5.63
CA ASN A 324 -9.90 3.89 6.42
C ASN A 324 -10.74 2.88 5.62
N GLY A 325 -10.84 1.66 6.14
CA GLY A 325 -11.46 0.52 5.46
C GLY A 325 -12.92 0.71 5.07
N VAL A 326 -13.63 1.71 5.61
CA VAL A 326 -14.93 2.13 5.08
C VAL A 326 -14.72 3.33 4.19
N PHE A 327 -15.13 3.22 2.93
CA PHE A 327 -14.92 4.28 1.95
C PHE A 327 -16.21 4.64 1.22
N PRO A 328 -16.33 5.92 0.89
CA PRO A 328 -16.51 6.32 -0.48
C PRO A 328 -15.19 6.84 -1.07
N ILE A 329 -14.85 6.41 -2.28
CA ILE A 329 -13.84 7.04 -3.14
C ILE A 329 -14.62 7.81 -4.20
N THR A 330 -14.59 9.14 -4.12
CA THR A 330 -15.35 10.03 -5.02
C THR A 330 -14.45 10.66 -6.08
N ASN A 331 -15.08 11.33 -7.04
CA ASN A 331 -14.38 12.08 -8.12
C ASN A 331 -13.52 11.17 -9.04
N ILE A 332 -13.90 9.89 -9.09
CA ILE A 332 -13.69 8.87 -10.12
C ILE A 332 -13.47 9.34 -11.55
N LEU A 333 -12.29 9.22 -12.19
CA LEU A 333 -12.29 9.34 -13.65
C LEU A 333 -12.97 8.09 -14.24
N PRO A 334 -13.90 8.20 -15.21
CA PRO A 334 -14.45 7.05 -15.91
C PRO A 334 -13.32 6.20 -16.53
N GLY A 335 -13.50 4.88 -16.54
CA GLY A 335 -12.46 3.94 -16.97
C GLY A 335 -12.64 2.55 -16.38
N GLU A 336 -11.64 1.70 -16.64
CA GLU A 336 -11.57 0.34 -16.12
C GLU A 336 -10.53 0.25 -15.01
N TYR A 337 -10.89 -0.33 -13.86
CA TYR A 337 -10.05 -0.37 -12.66
C TYR A 337 -10.19 -1.68 -11.90
N ASN A 338 -9.15 -2.05 -11.16
CA ASN A 338 -9.30 -2.93 -9.99
C ASN A 338 -9.19 -2.09 -8.72
N ILE A 339 -9.71 -2.64 -7.62
CA ILE A 339 -9.47 -2.10 -6.27
C ILE A 339 -8.23 -2.75 -5.70
N TYR A 340 -7.38 -1.93 -5.11
CA TYR A 340 -6.19 -2.35 -4.40
C TYR A 340 -6.18 -1.77 -3.00
N GLY A 341 -5.35 -2.32 -2.13
CA GLY A 341 -5.10 -1.68 -0.86
C GLY A 341 -4.07 -2.41 -0.02
N TRP A 342 -3.93 -1.94 1.20
CA TRP A 342 -3.18 -2.59 2.27
C TRP A 342 -3.67 -2.02 3.59
N VAL A 343 -3.33 -2.69 4.68
CA VAL A 343 -3.78 -2.32 6.00
C VAL A 343 -2.56 -2.24 6.90
N GLN A 344 -2.39 -1.12 7.59
CA GLN A 344 -1.31 -1.01 8.59
C GLN A 344 -1.43 -2.15 9.59
N ASN A 345 -0.29 -2.74 9.97
CA ASN A 345 -0.19 -3.91 10.86
C ASN A 345 -0.66 -5.24 10.23
N ILE A 346 -0.95 -5.27 8.92
CA ILE A 346 -1.30 -6.49 8.20
C ILE A 346 -0.36 -6.66 7.00
N VAL A 347 0.32 -7.80 6.93
CA VAL A 347 1.32 -8.08 5.89
C VAL A 347 0.70 -8.22 4.49
N GLY A 348 1.37 -7.66 3.48
CA GLY A 348 1.07 -7.83 2.06
C GLY A 348 0.18 -6.74 1.45
N ASP A 349 -0.27 -7.01 0.22
CA ASP A 349 -1.21 -6.16 -0.52
C ASP A 349 -2.61 -6.80 -0.56
N TYR A 350 -3.61 -6.00 -0.88
CA TYR A 350 -4.95 -6.42 -1.26
C TYR A 350 -5.17 -6.08 -2.73
N LYS A 351 -5.86 -6.97 -3.45
CA LYS A 351 -6.41 -6.73 -4.78
C LYS A 351 -7.78 -7.39 -4.85
N ASN A 352 -8.77 -6.65 -5.31
CA ASN A 352 -10.06 -7.19 -5.70
C ASN A 352 -9.98 -7.67 -7.16
N GLU A 353 -10.32 -8.93 -7.43
CA GLU A 353 -10.24 -9.51 -8.78
C GLU A 353 -11.36 -9.04 -9.71
N THR A 354 -12.42 -8.40 -9.19
CA THR A 354 -13.48 -7.85 -10.03
C THR A 354 -12.97 -6.62 -10.78
N LEU A 355 -13.09 -6.66 -12.11
CA LEU A 355 -12.84 -5.52 -12.98
C LEU A 355 -14.03 -4.56 -12.92
N LEU A 356 -13.81 -3.35 -12.40
CA LEU A 356 -14.81 -2.30 -12.32
C LEU A 356 -14.81 -1.47 -13.61
N LYS A 357 -15.98 -1.35 -14.24
CA LYS A 357 -16.18 -0.50 -15.43
C LYS A 357 -17.00 0.72 -15.05
N LEU A 358 -16.33 1.86 -14.86
CA LEU A 358 -16.95 3.10 -14.40
C LEU A 358 -17.32 3.98 -15.60
N SER A 359 -18.62 4.22 -15.79
CA SER A 359 -19.14 5.17 -16.77
C SER A 359 -19.35 6.56 -16.15
N PRO A 360 -19.32 7.66 -16.93
CA PRO A 360 -19.52 9.01 -16.41
C PRO A 360 -20.74 9.14 -15.49
N GLY A 361 -20.55 9.69 -14.29
CA GLY A 361 -21.61 9.88 -13.29
C GLY A 361 -22.06 8.62 -12.53
N SER A 362 -21.43 7.46 -12.79
CA SER A 362 -21.78 6.21 -12.09
C SER A 362 -21.41 6.24 -10.61
N SER A 363 -22.23 5.59 -9.80
CA SER A 363 -21.95 5.30 -8.39
C SER A 363 -22.15 3.82 -8.14
N ILE A 364 -21.12 3.14 -7.63
CA ILE A 364 -21.15 1.70 -7.36
C ILE A 364 -20.92 1.47 -5.87
N ASP A 365 -21.79 0.69 -5.24
CA ASP A 365 -21.54 0.15 -3.90
C ASP A 365 -21.10 -1.31 -4.03
N LEU A 366 -19.95 -1.62 -3.45
CA LEU A 366 -19.35 -2.94 -3.48
C LEU A 366 -19.68 -3.78 -2.25
N GLY A 367 -20.34 -3.18 -1.25
CA GLY A 367 -20.60 -3.84 0.02
C GLY A 367 -19.29 -4.23 0.72
N ASP A 368 -19.27 -5.43 1.30
CA ASP A 368 -18.11 -5.94 2.04
C ASP A 368 -17.11 -6.63 1.10
N LEU A 369 -15.86 -6.16 1.18
CA LEU A 369 -14.69 -6.75 0.57
C LEU A 369 -13.85 -7.43 1.66
N VAL A 370 -13.35 -8.64 1.39
CA VAL A 370 -12.54 -9.38 2.37
C VAL A 370 -11.09 -9.47 1.88
N TYR A 371 -10.16 -9.04 2.72
CA TYR A 371 -8.73 -9.20 2.56
C TYR A 371 -8.23 -10.36 3.43
N GLU A 372 -7.78 -11.42 2.77
CA GLU A 372 -7.03 -12.51 3.40
C GLU A 372 -5.52 -12.25 3.28
N PRO A 373 -4.82 -11.88 4.37
CA PRO A 373 -3.38 -11.68 4.31
C PRO A 373 -2.66 -13.00 4.02
N PRO A 374 -1.47 -12.95 3.38
CA PRO A 374 -0.66 -14.12 3.02
C PRO A 374 0.04 -14.74 4.23
N ARG A 375 -0.70 -14.96 5.33
CA ARG A 375 -0.22 -15.61 6.54
C ARG A 375 -0.64 -17.07 6.51
N ASN A 376 0.35 -17.96 6.44
CA ASN A 376 0.10 -19.40 6.29
C ASN A 376 -0.15 -20.12 7.63
N GLY A 377 0.11 -19.45 8.76
CA GLY A 377 0.27 -20.11 10.05
C GLY A 377 0.32 -19.17 11.24
N PRO A 378 0.30 -19.68 12.49
CA PRO A 378 0.65 -18.89 13.66
C PRO A 378 2.06 -18.30 13.52
N THR A 379 2.19 -17.04 13.92
CA THR A 379 3.47 -16.33 13.96
C THR A 379 4.39 -16.93 15.02
N ILE A 380 5.60 -17.29 14.62
CA ILE A 380 6.68 -17.74 15.51
C ILE A 380 7.48 -16.53 16.00
N LEU A 381 7.82 -15.64 15.08
CA LEU A 381 8.51 -14.38 15.34
C LEU A 381 8.03 -13.33 14.35
N GLU A 382 8.04 -12.09 14.81
CA GLU A 382 7.74 -10.87 14.06
C GLU A 382 8.68 -9.78 14.57
N ILE A 383 9.27 -9.00 13.67
CA ILE A 383 10.21 -7.91 13.98
C ILE A 383 9.78 -6.69 13.17
N GLY A 384 9.33 -5.65 13.88
CA GLY A 384 8.83 -4.42 13.27
C GLY A 384 7.31 -4.40 13.17
N VAL A 385 6.82 -3.51 12.34
CA VAL A 385 5.40 -3.29 12.07
C VAL A 385 5.20 -3.24 10.56
N PRO A 386 4.29 -4.04 9.98
CA PRO A 386 4.01 -3.99 8.55
C PRO A 386 3.16 -2.75 8.21
N ASP A 387 3.79 -1.59 8.23
CA ASP A 387 3.23 -0.29 7.85
C ASP A 387 3.92 0.34 6.62
N ARG A 388 4.88 -0.41 6.04
CA ARG A 388 5.71 -0.05 4.87
C ARG A 388 6.76 1.03 5.13
N THR A 389 7.05 1.33 6.39
CA THR A 389 8.11 2.26 6.79
C THR A 389 9.14 1.56 7.67
N ALA A 390 10.24 2.23 7.96
CA ALA A 390 11.20 1.78 8.96
C ALA A 390 11.20 2.71 10.20
N ALA A 391 10.07 3.36 10.49
CA ALA A 391 9.95 4.43 11.47
C ALA A 391 10.03 3.93 12.92
N GLU A 392 9.58 2.71 13.16
CA GLU A 392 9.52 2.03 14.44
C GLU A 392 10.88 1.50 14.91
N PHE A 393 11.85 1.40 13.99
CA PHE A 393 13.16 0.84 14.26
C PHE A 393 14.14 1.86 14.86
N TYR A 394 15.28 1.36 15.33
CA TYR A 394 16.32 2.19 15.92
C TYR A 394 16.98 3.11 14.89
N ILE A 395 16.66 4.40 15.01
CA ILE A 395 17.32 5.50 14.29
C ILE A 395 18.41 6.09 15.22
N PRO A 396 19.70 5.95 14.88
CA PRO A 396 20.79 6.40 15.73
C PRO A 396 20.84 7.94 15.80
N ASP A 397 21.54 8.47 16.80
CA ASP A 397 21.84 9.91 16.82
C ASP A 397 22.62 10.31 15.55
N ALA A 398 22.48 11.56 15.14
CA ALA A 398 23.25 12.09 14.02
C ALA A 398 24.71 12.32 14.41
N ASN A 399 25.60 12.32 13.43
CA ASN A 399 26.97 12.78 13.65
C ASN A 399 26.91 14.29 13.97
N PRO A 400 27.50 14.77 15.08
CA PRO A 400 27.48 16.20 15.43
C PRO A 400 28.02 17.14 14.34
N LYS A 401 28.81 16.62 13.39
CA LYS A 401 29.33 17.38 12.23
C LYS A 401 28.27 17.67 11.16
N TYR A 402 27.16 16.93 11.14
CA TYR A 402 26.18 16.91 10.06
C TYR A 402 24.75 17.20 10.54
N ILE A 403 24.62 17.85 11.69
CA ILE A 403 23.31 18.16 12.28
C ILE A 403 22.53 19.09 11.37
N ASN A 404 21.26 18.79 11.17
CA ASN A 404 20.26 19.77 10.81
C ASN A 404 19.31 19.92 12.00
N GLU A 405 19.29 21.09 12.63
CA GLU A 405 18.55 21.30 13.89
C GLU A 405 17.04 21.09 13.73
N LEU A 406 16.50 21.27 12.51
CA LEU A 406 15.08 21.07 12.22
C LEU A 406 14.62 19.65 12.53
N PHE A 407 15.49 18.64 12.38
CA PHE A 407 15.15 17.22 12.49
C PHE A 407 15.73 16.53 13.73
N LEU A 408 16.08 17.29 14.77
CA LEU A 408 16.59 16.68 16.02
C LEU A 408 15.47 16.02 16.83
N ASN A 409 14.29 16.65 16.85
CA ASN A 409 13.17 16.25 17.69
C ASN A 409 12.01 15.59 16.91
N SER A 410 12.00 15.73 15.58
CA SER A 410 11.03 15.09 14.68
C SER A 410 11.75 14.55 13.46
N GLU A 411 11.23 13.45 12.90
CA GLU A 411 11.81 12.77 11.73
C GLU A 411 13.34 12.64 11.79
N LYS A 412 13.86 12.15 12.93
CA LYS A 412 15.30 11.98 13.17
C LYS A 412 16.03 11.28 12.02
N TYR A 413 15.34 10.41 11.29
CA TYR A 413 15.85 9.73 10.09
C TYR A 413 16.27 10.68 8.96
N ARG A 414 15.91 11.97 9.01
CA ARG A 414 16.30 12.97 7.99
C ARG A 414 17.68 13.57 8.17
N GLN A 415 18.40 13.15 9.19
CA GLN A 415 19.76 13.61 9.43
C GLN A 415 20.72 12.99 8.41
N TYR A 416 21.65 13.80 7.90
CA TYR A 416 22.64 13.32 6.95
C TYR A 416 23.62 12.35 7.61
N GLY A 417 23.98 11.28 6.89
CA GLY A 417 25.05 10.36 7.29
C GLY A 417 24.64 9.29 8.29
N LEU A 418 23.34 9.12 8.58
CA LEU A 418 22.87 8.10 9.52
C LEU A 418 23.26 6.68 9.11
N TRP A 419 23.36 6.39 7.82
CA TRP A 419 23.82 5.08 7.32
C TRP A 419 25.25 4.75 7.78
N GLU A 420 26.12 5.76 7.97
CA GLU A 420 27.50 5.54 8.41
C GLU A 420 27.59 5.17 9.89
N ARG A 421 26.59 5.58 10.69
CA ARG A 421 26.52 5.26 12.12
C ARG A 421 26.48 3.76 12.38
N TYR A 422 26.14 2.95 11.38
CA TYR A 422 26.21 1.49 11.51
C TYR A 422 27.62 1.02 11.87
N ALA A 423 28.66 1.53 11.20
CA ALA A 423 30.04 1.14 11.49
C ALA A 423 30.52 1.60 12.87
N ASP A 424 29.99 2.72 13.38
CA ASP A 424 30.29 3.21 14.74
C ASP A 424 29.69 2.30 15.82
N LEU A 425 28.46 1.83 15.59
CA LEU A 425 27.72 1.00 16.54
C LEU A 425 28.14 -0.48 16.48
N TYR A 426 28.59 -0.91 15.30
CA TYR A 426 28.89 -2.30 14.97
C TYR A 426 30.30 -2.43 14.35
N PRO A 427 31.38 -2.05 15.07
CA PRO A 427 32.73 -2.00 14.49
C PRO A 427 33.25 -3.40 14.11
N ASP A 428 33.11 -4.36 15.02
CA ASP A 428 33.76 -5.68 14.93
C ASP A 428 32.80 -6.84 14.58
N GLY A 429 31.49 -6.62 14.67
CA GLY A 429 30.46 -7.63 14.41
C GLY A 429 29.19 -6.97 13.91
N ASP A 430 28.27 -7.75 13.33
CA ASP A 430 26.97 -7.24 12.89
C ASP A 430 25.91 -7.39 13.98
N LEU A 431 24.79 -6.69 13.77
CA LEU A 431 23.59 -6.73 14.59
C LEU A 431 23.11 -8.16 14.90
N VAL A 432 22.88 -8.43 16.18
CA VAL A 432 22.28 -9.68 16.68
C VAL A 432 20.98 -9.34 17.42
N TYR A 433 19.86 -9.82 16.91
CA TYR A 433 18.54 -9.67 17.49
C TYR A 433 18.09 -11.00 18.07
N THR A 434 17.69 -11.03 19.35
CA THR A 434 17.21 -12.26 20.01
C THR A 434 15.72 -12.13 20.30
N VAL A 435 14.90 -12.95 19.66
CA VAL A 435 13.44 -12.93 19.80
C VAL A 435 13.04 -13.16 21.26
N GLY A 436 12.18 -12.28 21.77
CA GLY A 436 11.73 -12.28 23.16
C GLY A 436 12.68 -11.59 24.16
N ILE A 437 13.84 -11.11 23.71
CA ILE A 437 14.81 -10.37 24.54
C ILE A 437 15.08 -8.98 23.95
N SER A 438 15.39 -8.90 22.66
CA SER A 438 15.66 -7.65 21.95
C SER A 438 14.39 -6.85 21.69
N ASP A 439 14.54 -5.52 21.61
CA ASP A 439 13.48 -4.55 21.30
C ASP A 439 13.78 -3.91 19.95
N HIS A 440 12.90 -4.10 18.95
CA HIS A 440 13.15 -3.60 17.60
C HIS A 440 13.32 -2.07 17.54
N SER A 441 12.73 -1.32 18.48
CA SER A 441 12.87 0.13 18.53
C SER A 441 14.26 0.61 18.99
N LYS A 442 15.07 -0.29 19.55
CA LYS A 442 16.40 0.01 20.14
C LYS A 442 17.52 -0.83 19.54
N ASP A 443 17.23 -2.09 19.25
CA ASP A 443 18.22 -3.10 18.89
C ASP A 443 18.18 -3.47 17.40
N TRP A 444 17.19 -2.96 16.65
CA TRP A 444 17.09 -3.17 15.21
C TRP A 444 17.39 -1.88 14.46
N PHE A 445 18.59 -1.77 13.87
CA PHE A 445 18.96 -0.58 13.10
C PHE A 445 18.03 -0.39 11.89
N PHE A 446 17.50 0.81 11.68
CA PHE A 446 16.44 1.09 10.70
C PHE A 446 16.76 0.76 9.23
N ALA A 447 18.04 0.58 8.89
CA ALA A 447 18.50 0.34 7.53
C ALA A 447 19.53 -0.81 7.43
N HIS A 448 19.35 -1.73 6.47
CA HIS A 448 20.33 -2.80 6.23
C HIS A 448 21.42 -2.33 5.28
N VAL A 449 22.39 -1.60 5.85
CA VAL A 449 23.47 -0.92 5.12
C VAL A 449 24.75 -1.75 5.08
N THR A 450 25.65 -1.38 4.18
CA THR A 450 27.03 -1.86 4.18
C THR A 450 27.83 -1.25 5.35
N ARG A 451 28.91 -1.91 5.79
CA ARG A 451 29.79 -1.39 6.83
C ARG A 451 30.99 -0.68 6.20
N ALA A 452 31.11 0.62 6.46
CA ALA A 452 32.27 1.39 6.03
C ALA A 452 33.56 0.91 6.72
N LYS A 453 34.66 0.84 5.97
CA LYS A 453 36.00 0.51 6.46
C LYS A 453 36.99 1.64 6.19
N LEU A 454 38.13 1.56 6.89
CA LEU A 454 39.28 2.41 6.64
C LEU A 454 39.70 2.31 5.16
N GLY A 455 39.93 3.46 4.52
CA GLY A 455 40.28 3.53 3.10
C GLY A 455 39.10 3.65 2.13
N GLY A 456 37.85 3.78 2.62
CA GLY A 456 36.68 4.05 1.78
C GLY A 456 36.09 2.82 1.08
N THR A 457 36.48 1.62 1.50
CA THR A 457 35.85 0.37 1.09
C THR A 457 34.66 0.04 1.99
N TYR A 458 33.79 -0.84 1.51
CA TYR A 458 32.58 -1.25 2.23
C TYR A 458 32.52 -2.78 2.33
N GLU A 459 32.03 -3.27 3.46
CA GLU A 459 31.79 -4.70 3.69
C GLU A 459 30.30 -5.01 3.71
N ALA A 460 29.97 -6.21 3.23
CA ALA A 460 28.66 -6.82 3.41
C ALA A 460 28.35 -6.98 4.90
N THR A 461 27.08 -6.86 5.28
CA THR A 461 26.63 -6.98 6.68
C THR A 461 25.60 -8.08 6.82
N THR A 462 25.73 -8.89 7.88
CA THR A 462 24.84 -10.01 8.17
C THR A 462 24.12 -9.81 9.50
N ARG A 463 22.83 -9.47 9.47
CA ARG A 463 21.98 -9.48 10.65
C ARG A 463 21.71 -10.90 11.10
N GLN A 464 21.79 -11.15 12.41
CA GLN A 464 21.45 -12.44 13.01
C GLN A 464 20.16 -12.32 13.80
N ILE A 465 19.18 -13.15 13.51
CA ILE A 465 17.94 -13.26 14.27
C ILE A 465 17.95 -14.61 14.98
N LYS A 466 18.08 -14.59 16.30
CA LYS A 466 18.08 -15.78 17.15
C LYS A 466 16.69 -16.03 17.70
N PHE A 467 16.17 -17.24 17.54
CA PHE A 467 14.84 -17.62 18.01
C PHE A 467 14.82 -19.09 18.42
N LYS A 468 13.87 -19.47 19.26
CA LYS A 468 13.71 -20.84 19.75
C LYS A 468 12.48 -21.50 19.16
N LEU A 469 12.62 -22.77 18.77
CA LEU A 469 11.52 -23.65 18.41
C LEU A 469 11.40 -24.76 19.45
N GLY A 470 10.17 -25.23 19.69
CA GLY A 470 9.92 -26.36 20.58
C GLY A 470 9.75 -27.71 19.85
N ASN A 471 9.62 -28.78 20.62
CA ASN A 471 9.53 -30.15 20.11
C ASN A 471 8.34 -30.43 19.16
N SER A 472 7.31 -29.58 19.11
CA SER A 472 6.12 -29.75 18.28
C SER A 472 6.26 -29.28 16.83
N PHE A 473 7.43 -28.75 16.44
CA PHE A 473 7.60 -27.97 15.21
C PHE A 473 8.25 -28.75 14.04
N GLN A 474 8.77 -29.96 14.25
CA GLN A 474 9.53 -30.70 13.21
C GLN A 474 8.71 -31.13 11.97
N ASN A 475 7.39 -30.93 11.98
CA ASN A 475 6.51 -31.31 10.88
C ASN A 475 5.73 -30.14 10.25
N GLY A 476 5.88 -28.88 10.68
CA GLY A 476 5.15 -27.76 10.04
C GLY A 476 5.69 -27.42 8.65
N THR A 477 4.91 -26.78 7.79
CA THR A 477 5.45 -26.01 6.65
C THR A 477 5.77 -24.60 7.16
N TYR A 478 6.86 -23.97 6.73
CA TYR A 478 7.23 -22.65 7.27
C TYR A 478 7.25 -21.61 6.17
N THR A 479 6.98 -20.37 6.55
CA THR A 479 7.05 -19.23 5.63
C THR A 479 7.76 -18.08 6.31
N LEU A 480 8.80 -17.56 5.65
CA LEU A 480 9.48 -16.34 6.00
C LEU A 480 8.95 -15.22 5.10
N CYS A 481 8.29 -14.24 5.70
CA CYS A 481 7.82 -13.03 5.06
C CYS A 481 8.83 -11.90 5.36
N ILE A 482 9.33 -11.23 4.33
CA ILE A 482 10.23 -10.08 4.46
C ILE A 482 9.58 -8.91 3.72
N ALA A 483 9.12 -7.92 4.47
CA ALA A 483 8.57 -6.68 3.95
C ALA A 483 9.69 -5.64 3.84
N ILE A 484 9.92 -5.16 2.62
CA ILE A 484 11.00 -4.24 2.27
C ILE A 484 10.37 -2.89 1.95
N ALA A 485 10.55 -1.91 2.82
CA ALA A 485 10.03 -0.55 2.67
C ALA A 485 10.72 0.22 1.53
N SER A 486 11.97 -0.13 1.24
CA SER A 486 12.76 0.47 0.16
C SER A 486 14.03 -0.36 -0.10
N ALA A 487 14.56 -0.28 -1.31
CA ALA A 487 15.83 -0.88 -1.69
C ALA A 487 16.58 -0.05 -2.74
N THR A 488 17.91 -0.04 -2.62
CA THR A 488 18.82 0.58 -3.59
C THR A 488 19.97 -0.38 -3.87
N HIS A 489 20.00 -0.94 -5.07
CA HIS A 489 21.06 -1.83 -5.58
C HIS A 489 21.49 -2.97 -4.63
N SER A 490 20.58 -3.47 -3.80
CA SER A 490 20.90 -4.44 -2.76
C SER A 490 20.69 -5.87 -3.23
N HIS A 491 21.42 -6.79 -2.60
CA HIS A 491 21.25 -8.22 -2.84
C HIS A 491 21.08 -8.90 -1.49
N LEU A 492 19.87 -9.39 -1.24
CA LEU A 492 19.47 -10.04 -0.01
C LEU A 492 19.80 -11.53 -0.10
N SER A 493 20.46 -12.06 0.93
CA SER A 493 20.76 -13.48 1.07
C SER A 493 20.30 -13.96 2.43
N VAL A 494 19.62 -15.10 2.46
CA VAL A 494 19.05 -15.68 3.67
C VAL A 494 19.66 -17.05 3.93
N GLN A 495 20.17 -17.23 5.15
CA GLN A 495 20.69 -18.50 5.65
C GLN A 495 20.01 -18.91 6.97
N PHE A 496 19.82 -20.21 7.18
CA PHE A 496 19.36 -20.76 8.46
C PHE A 496 20.44 -21.64 9.09
N ASN A 497 20.75 -21.37 10.35
CA ASN A 497 21.62 -22.12 11.27
C ASN A 497 23.10 -22.24 10.88
N ASP A 498 23.43 -22.25 9.60
CA ASP A 498 24.80 -22.26 9.08
C ASP A 498 25.08 -21.00 8.24
N LYS A 499 25.82 -20.05 8.80
CA LYS A 499 26.22 -18.81 8.12
C LYS A 499 27.14 -19.06 6.92
N LEU A 500 27.99 -20.09 6.99
CA LEU A 500 28.99 -20.40 5.96
C LEU A 500 28.43 -21.33 4.88
N GLY A 501 27.27 -21.92 5.13
CA GLY A 501 26.55 -22.76 4.19
C GLY A 501 25.99 -22.00 2.98
N ARG A 502 25.46 -22.76 2.02
CA ARG A 502 24.80 -22.21 0.84
C ARG A 502 23.53 -21.44 1.26
N PRO A 503 23.29 -20.23 0.72
CA PRO A 503 22.04 -19.52 0.96
C PRO A 503 20.83 -20.32 0.49
N GLN A 504 19.81 -20.38 1.34
CA GLN A 504 18.54 -21.03 1.02
C GLN A 504 17.63 -20.13 0.18
N PHE A 505 17.81 -18.82 0.28
CA PHE A 505 17.10 -17.85 -0.55
C PHE A 505 17.99 -16.64 -0.86
N GLU A 506 17.87 -16.13 -2.08
CA GLU A 506 18.54 -14.91 -2.53
C GLU A 506 17.58 -14.07 -3.38
N ALA A 507 17.66 -12.75 -3.24
CA ALA A 507 16.90 -11.81 -4.05
C ALA A 507 17.76 -10.59 -4.41
N SER A 508 17.87 -10.32 -5.71
CA SER A 508 18.44 -9.06 -6.20
C SER A 508 17.36 -7.98 -6.18
N LEU A 509 17.56 -6.97 -5.35
CA LEU A 509 16.67 -5.83 -5.17
C LEU A 509 17.28 -4.66 -5.95
N ASN A 510 17.02 -4.66 -7.25
CA ASN A 510 17.62 -3.73 -8.20
C ASN A 510 16.89 -2.38 -8.30
N GLU A 511 15.95 -2.11 -7.37
CA GLU A 511 15.27 -0.83 -7.28
C GLU A 511 16.29 0.29 -7.05
N GLN A 512 15.93 1.50 -7.48
CA GLN A 512 16.80 2.69 -7.42
C GLN A 512 16.06 3.84 -6.73
N ASP A 513 15.28 3.52 -5.71
CA ASP A 513 14.49 4.52 -4.98
C ASP A 513 15.37 5.56 -4.29
N ASN A 514 16.61 5.20 -3.95
CA ASN A 514 17.60 6.02 -3.26
C ASN A 514 17.05 6.62 -1.96
N ALA A 515 16.20 5.91 -1.22
CA ALA A 515 15.53 6.47 -0.04
C ALA A 515 16.54 6.99 1.01
N ILE A 516 17.57 6.21 1.38
CA ILE A 516 18.59 6.65 2.35
C ILE A 516 19.37 7.87 1.89
N ALA A 517 19.81 7.86 0.63
CA ALA A 517 20.53 8.98 0.04
C ALA A 517 19.68 10.26 0.05
N ARG A 518 18.36 10.11 0.09
CA ARG A 518 17.36 11.16 0.11
C ARG A 518 16.69 11.30 1.48
N HIS A 519 17.35 10.87 2.57
CA HIS A 519 16.87 11.09 3.95
C HIS A 519 15.52 10.43 4.26
N GLY A 520 15.18 9.34 3.57
CA GLY A 520 13.94 8.58 3.70
C GLY A 520 14.12 7.24 4.40
N ILE A 521 13.00 6.70 4.87
CA ILE A 521 12.89 5.37 5.51
C ILE A 521 11.98 4.41 4.73
N HIS A 522 11.45 4.88 3.60
CA HIS A 522 10.56 4.16 2.71
C HIS A 522 10.63 4.73 1.30
N GLY A 523 10.24 3.90 0.34
CA GLY A 523 10.30 4.15 -1.09
C GLY A 523 9.44 3.13 -1.82
N PHE A 524 10.02 2.36 -2.74
CA PHE A 524 9.29 1.32 -3.45
C PHE A 524 9.15 0.07 -2.56
N TYR A 525 7.91 -0.24 -2.15
CA TYR A 525 7.68 -1.38 -1.26
C TYR A 525 7.67 -2.70 -2.02
N GLN A 526 8.37 -3.69 -1.47
CA GLN A 526 8.43 -5.06 -1.97
C GLN A 526 8.10 -6.05 -0.84
N PHE A 527 7.38 -7.13 -1.15
CA PHE A 527 7.04 -8.16 -0.18
C PHE A 527 7.55 -9.52 -0.66
N LEU A 528 8.52 -10.08 0.05
CA LEU A 528 9.09 -11.38 -0.25
C LEU A 528 8.44 -12.45 0.63
N ASN A 529 7.97 -13.53 0.01
CA ASN A 529 7.38 -14.67 0.69
C ASN A 529 8.22 -15.91 0.34
N VAL A 530 9.00 -16.37 1.32
CA VAL A 530 9.97 -17.45 1.17
C VAL A 530 9.44 -18.70 1.85
N GLN A 531 9.24 -19.77 1.09
CA GLN A 531 8.94 -21.08 1.66
C GLN A 531 10.17 -21.63 2.38
N VAL A 532 10.02 -21.97 3.65
CA VAL A 532 11.10 -22.45 4.51
C VAL A 532 10.97 -23.96 4.66
N ASN A 533 12.00 -24.69 4.20
CA ASN A 533 12.05 -26.13 4.37
C ASN A 533 12.26 -26.45 5.86
N PRO A 534 11.46 -27.35 6.46
CA PRO A 534 11.60 -27.71 7.88
C PRO A 534 12.99 -28.23 8.25
N ASN A 535 13.69 -28.86 7.31
CA ASN A 535 15.04 -29.39 7.52
C ASN A 535 16.11 -28.28 7.67
N TRP A 536 15.77 -27.03 7.39
CA TRP A 536 16.65 -25.89 7.66
C TRP A 536 16.60 -25.44 9.13
N LEU A 537 15.59 -25.90 9.87
CA LEU A 537 15.33 -25.57 11.26
C LEU A 537 15.66 -26.77 12.15
N VAL A 538 16.00 -26.48 13.40
CA VAL A 538 16.28 -27.49 14.43
C VAL A 538 15.36 -27.30 15.63
N ASP A 539 15.22 -28.34 16.47
CA ASP A 539 14.61 -28.16 17.78
C ASP A 539 15.52 -27.33 18.69
N GLY A 540 14.94 -26.43 19.49
CA GLY A 540 15.69 -25.49 20.32
C GLY A 540 16.17 -24.26 19.56
N ASP A 541 17.45 -23.92 19.74
CA ASP A 541 18.03 -22.67 19.26
C ASP A 541 18.23 -22.66 17.74
N ASN A 542 17.64 -21.66 17.08
CA ASN A 542 17.81 -21.40 15.66
C ASN A 542 18.39 -19.99 15.45
N THR A 543 19.14 -19.83 14.36
CA THR A 543 19.63 -18.52 13.91
C THR A 543 19.30 -18.32 12.43
N LEU A 544 18.56 -17.26 12.14
CA LEU A 544 18.33 -16.77 10.78
C LEU A 544 19.36 -15.67 10.49
N PHE A 545 20.16 -15.87 9.44
CA PHE A 545 21.11 -14.89 8.96
C PHE A 545 20.53 -14.19 7.74
N ILE A 546 20.47 -12.87 7.78
CA ILE A 546 20.04 -12.04 6.65
C ILE A 546 21.22 -11.16 6.27
N THR A 547 21.75 -11.39 5.07
CA THR A 547 22.95 -10.71 4.56
C THR A 547 22.59 -9.78 3.43
N GLN A 548 23.02 -8.54 3.53
CA GLN A 548 23.17 -7.65 2.39
C GLN A 548 24.54 -8.00 1.79
N LYS A 549 24.58 -8.52 0.55
CA LYS A 549 25.83 -8.95 -0.11
C LYS A 549 26.54 -7.87 -0.91
N THR A 550 25.81 -7.01 -1.61
CA THR A 550 26.39 -6.00 -2.50
C THR A 550 27.06 -4.88 -1.70
N ASN A 551 28.38 -4.79 -1.75
CA ASN A 551 29.18 -3.88 -0.92
C ASN A 551 29.98 -2.85 -1.74
N ILE A 552 29.42 -2.38 -2.85
CA ILE A 552 30.14 -1.49 -3.77
C ILE A 552 30.25 -0.05 -3.26
N ASN A 553 29.30 0.42 -2.45
CA ASN A 553 29.23 1.81 -1.97
C ASN A 553 28.33 1.91 -0.69
N PRO A 554 28.26 3.07 -0.02
CA PRO A 554 27.53 3.25 1.25
C PRO A 554 26.00 3.31 1.09
N PHE A 555 25.53 3.50 -0.13
CA PHE A 555 24.11 3.69 -0.47
C PHE A 555 23.47 2.41 -1.00
N VAL A 556 24.23 1.32 -1.01
CA VAL A 556 23.66 0.01 -1.22
C VAL A 556 22.94 -0.41 0.06
N VAL A 557 21.62 -0.49 -0.02
CA VAL A 557 20.78 -0.65 1.16
C VAL A 557 19.42 -1.27 0.84
N ASN A 558 18.82 -1.86 1.85
CA ASN A 558 17.39 -2.12 1.92
C ASN A 558 16.87 -1.74 3.32
N HIS A 559 15.67 -1.15 3.37
CA HIS A 559 14.89 -0.96 4.58
C HIS A 559 13.93 -2.12 4.72
N CYS A 560 14.02 -2.88 5.81
CA CYS A 560 13.00 -3.88 6.14
C CYS A 560 11.99 -3.22 7.06
N SER A 561 10.70 -3.20 6.72
CA SER A 561 9.61 -2.74 7.59
C SER A 561 9.08 -3.83 8.51
N ASP A 562 9.11 -5.08 8.05
CA ASP A 562 8.67 -6.22 8.86
C ASP A 562 9.41 -7.49 8.44
N ILE A 563 9.72 -8.34 9.42
CA ILE A 563 10.23 -9.69 9.20
C ILE A 563 9.43 -10.65 10.07
N THR A 564 8.66 -11.51 9.42
CA THR A 564 7.79 -12.48 10.08
C THR A 564 8.17 -13.90 9.67
N VAL A 565 8.29 -14.82 10.62
CA VAL A 565 8.29 -16.26 10.34
C VAL A 565 7.02 -16.87 10.91
N ALA A 566 6.24 -17.55 10.06
CA ALA A 566 5.01 -18.23 10.44
C ALA A 566 5.09 -19.74 10.16
N ALA A 567 4.50 -20.54 11.03
CA ALA A 567 4.40 -22.00 10.91
C ALA A 567 3.04 -22.41 10.38
N GLY A 568 2.95 -22.98 9.19
CA GLY A 568 1.74 -23.58 8.65
C GLY A 568 1.14 -24.63 9.60
N ASP A 569 -0.18 -24.55 9.80
CA ASP A 569 -0.91 -25.51 10.61
C ASP A 569 -1.21 -26.78 9.80
N LYS A 570 -0.55 -27.89 10.14
CA LYS A 570 -0.84 -29.20 9.52
C LYS A 570 -2.23 -29.74 9.81
N ARG A 571 -2.90 -29.28 10.87
CA ARG A 571 -4.31 -29.66 11.14
C ARG A 571 -5.26 -29.01 10.14
N LEU A 572 -4.87 -27.88 9.57
CA LEU A 572 -5.57 -27.22 8.46
C LEU A 572 -5.00 -27.60 7.08
N SER A 573 -3.77 -28.14 7.00
CA SER A 573 -3.21 -28.70 5.77
C SER A 573 -3.83 -30.04 5.34
N GLY A 574 -4.89 -30.50 6.02
CA GLY A 574 -5.77 -31.55 5.53
C GLY A 574 -6.57 -31.14 4.28
N THR A 575 -6.56 -29.86 3.93
CA THR A 575 -7.18 -29.31 2.72
C THR A 575 -6.17 -28.42 1.99
N MET A 576 -5.92 -28.72 0.71
CA MET A 576 -5.01 -28.03 -0.22
C MET A 576 -3.53 -28.46 -0.28
N GLU A 577 -3.18 -29.72 0.03
CA GLU A 577 -2.07 -30.33 -0.72
C GLU A 577 -2.56 -30.69 -2.13
N LEU A 578 -1.75 -30.41 -3.15
CA LEU A 578 -1.90 -30.89 -4.53
C LEU A 578 -1.81 -32.43 -4.54
N MET A 579 -2.85 -33.09 -4.05
CA MET A 579 -2.99 -34.53 -4.12
C MET A 579 -3.24 -34.89 -5.58
N SER A 580 -2.39 -35.74 -6.15
CA SER A 580 -2.58 -36.22 -7.52
C SER A 580 -3.93 -36.94 -7.64
N GLU A 581 -4.55 -36.88 -8.82
CA GLU A 581 -5.84 -37.53 -9.09
C GLU A 581 -5.80 -39.05 -8.77
N GLY A 582 -4.63 -39.68 -8.97
CA GLY A 582 -4.38 -41.06 -8.56
C GLY A 582 -4.40 -41.28 -7.04
N GLY A 583 -3.77 -40.39 -6.26
CA GLY A 583 -3.76 -40.47 -4.79
C GLY A 583 -5.14 -40.26 -4.17
N LEU A 584 -5.92 -39.32 -4.69
CA LEU A 584 -7.30 -39.10 -4.26
C LEU A 584 -8.19 -40.31 -4.56
N LYS A 585 -8.02 -40.93 -5.74
CA LYS A 585 -8.76 -42.14 -6.14
C LYS A 585 -8.51 -43.32 -5.19
N GLU A 586 -7.26 -43.55 -4.79
CA GLU A 586 -6.92 -44.63 -3.87
C GLU A 586 -7.50 -44.41 -2.47
N ARG A 587 -7.49 -43.17 -1.97
CA ARG A 587 -8.12 -42.82 -0.69
C ARG A 587 -9.63 -43.06 -0.73
N ILE A 588 -10.30 -42.64 -1.80
CA ILE A 588 -11.74 -42.89 -2.01
C ILE A 588 -12.05 -44.39 -2.01
N ILE A 589 -11.26 -45.19 -2.73
CA ILE A 589 -11.44 -46.66 -2.77
C ILE A 589 -11.21 -47.28 -1.39
N ARG A 590 -10.21 -46.82 -0.64
CA ARG A 590 -9.90 -47.31 0.71
C ARG A 590 -11.03 -46.98 1.67
N ALA A 591 -11.48 -45.73 1.70
CA ALA A 591 -12.57 -45.26 2.54
C ALA A 591 -13.87 -46.03 2.23
N GLY A 592 -14.19 -46.22 0.94
CA GLY A 592 -15.34 -47.02 0.52
C GLY A 592 -15.27 -48.51 0.87
N LYS A 593 -14.07 -49.09 1.02
CA LYS A 593 -13.92 -50.46 1.52
C LYS A 593 -14.25 -50.58 3.01
N LYS A 594 -13.90 -49.58 3.82
CA LYS A 594 -14.23 -49.56 5.26
C LYS A 594 -15.74 -49.48 5.49
N LEU A 595 -16.42 -48.60 4.75
CA LEU A 595 -17.87 -48.44 4.82
C LEU A 595 -18.67 -49.64 4.29
N LYS A 596 -18.04 -50.56 3.55
CA LYS A 596 -18.67 -51.82 3.12
C LYS A 596 -18.94 -52.77 4.30
N HIS A 597 -18.12 -52.68 5.35
CA HIS A 597 -18.19 -53.46 6.57
C HIS A 597 -18.05 -52.50 7.77
N PRO A 598 -19.09 -51.68 8.06
CA PRO A 598 -19.01 -50.63 9.06
C PRO A 598 -18.63 -51.22 10.42
N HIS A 599 -17.79 -50.48 11.16
CA HIS A 599 -17.40 -50.85 12.51
C HIS A 599 -18.62 -50.93 13.43
N HIS A 600 -18.59 -51.85 14.40
CA HIS A 600 -19.62 -51.95 15.44
C HIS A 600 -19.58 -50.80 16.47
N SER A 601 -18.55 -49.95 16.41
CA SER A 601 -18.38 -48.78 17.28
C SER A 601 -18.78 -47.52 16.53
N GLU A 602 -19.61 -46.70 17.16
CA GLU A 602 -20.15 -45.45 16.64
C GLU A 602 -19.04 -44.43 16.36
N ASP A 603 -18.06 -44.29 17.26
CA ASP A 603 -16.95 -43.34 17.08
C ASP A 603 -16.00 -43.75 15.93
N ALA A 604 -15.79 -45.06 15.73
CA ALA A 604 -15.01 -45.57 14.61
C ALA A 604 -15.76 -45.39 13.28
N LEU A 605 -17.07 -45.61 13.28
CA LEU A 605 -17.94 -45.38 12.13
C LEU A 605 -17.99 -43.89 11.75
N LEU A 606 -18.09 -42.99 12.74
CA LEU A 606 -18.04 -41.54 12.54
C LEU A 606 -16.75 -41.11 11.86
N LYS A 607 -15.60 -41.59 12.35
CA LYS A 607 -14.29 -41.25 11.78
C LYS A 607 -14.16 -41.70 10.31
N ASP A 608 -14.69 -42.88 9.98
CA ASP A 608 -14.66 -43.39 8.61
C ASP A 608 -15.64 -42.63 7.69
N LEU A 609 -16.81 -42.24 8.19
CA LEU A 609 -17.75 -41.39 7.45
C LEU A 609 -17.17 -40.00 7.20
N GLU A 610 -16.54 -39.39 8.22
CA GLU A 610 -15.88 -38.08 8.12
C GLU A 610 -14.72 -38.10 7.12
N GLU A 611 -13.84 -39.11 7.19
CA GLU A 611 -12.76 -39.30 6.22
C GLU A 611 -13.31 -39.41 4.79
N THR A 612 -14.41 -40.14 4.61
CA THR A 612 -15.03 -40.34 3.30
C THR A 612 -15.66 -39.06 2.76
N THR A 613 -16.41 -38.34 3.59
CA THR A 613 -17.05 -37.06 3.23
C THR A 613 -16.00 -36.01 2.84
N ASN A 614 -14.89 -35.93 3.59
CA ASN A 614 -13.77 -35.05 3.25
C ASN A 614 -13.14 -35.41 1.89
N CYS A 615 -13.02 -36.70 1.56
CA CYS A 615 -12.57 -37.11 0.23
C CYS A 615 -13.55 -36.69 -0.87
N LEU A 616 -14.87 -36.82 -0.63
CA LEU A 616 -15.91 -36.45 -1.60
C LEU A 616 -15.94 -34.94 -1.88
N ALA A 617 -15.74 -34.11 -0.85
CA ALA A 617 -15.67 -32.66 -0.99
C ALA A 617 -14.57 -32.20 -1.98
N MET A 618 -13.49 -32.99 -2.10
CA MET A 618 -12.39 -32.73 -3.04
C MET A 618 -12.68 -33.19 -4.48
N VAL A 619 -13.75 -33.96 -4.72
CA VAL A 619 -14.10 -34.46 -6.05
C VAL A 619 -14.92 -33.41 -6.80
N LYS A 620 -14.47 -33.07 -8.01
CA LYS A 620 -15.21 -32.25 -8.98
C LYS A 620 -16.19 -33.11 -9.77
N GLN A 621 -17.28 -32.51 -10.26
CA GLN A 621 -18.28 -33.20 -11.10
C GLN A 621 -17.68 -33.83 -12.37
N SER A 622 -16.62 -33.22 -12.93
CA SER A 622 -15.86 -33.78 -14.06
C SER A 622 -15.25 -35.16 -13.77
N ASN A 623 -15.02 -35.47 -12.49
CA ASN A 623 -14.34 -36.68 -12.02
C ASN A 623 -15.28 -37.64 -11.27
N LYS A 624 -16.60 -37.54 -11.51
CA LYS A 624 -17.63 -38.36 -10.85
C LYS A 624 -17.43 -39.88 -10.98
N TYR A 625 -16.67 -40.34 -11.97
CA TYR A 625 -16.33 -41.76 -12.12
C TYR A 625 -15.54 -42.32 -10.92
N MET A 626 -14.84 -41.47 -10.16
CA MET A 626 -14.03 -41.86 -8.99
C MET A 626 -14.89 -42.39 -7.83
N ILE A 627 -16.11 -41.88 -7.71
CA ILE A 627 -17.01 -42.18 -6.59
C ILE A 627 -18.00 -43.30 -6.91
N HIS A 628 -17.92 -43.92 -8.09
CA HIS A 628 -18.77 -45.04 -8.48
C HIS A 628 -18.68 -46.20 -7.48
N SER A 629 -17.49 -46.42 -6.88
CA SER A 629 -17.28 -47.45 -5.86
C SER A 629 -17.99 -47.16 -4.52
N LEU A 630 -18.44 -45.94 -4.30
CA LEU A 630 -19.13 -45.44 -3.10
C LEU A 630 -20.66 -45.35 -3.30
N MET A 631 -21.11 -45.22 -4.55
CA MET A 631 -22.53 -45.16 -4.90
C MET A 631 -23.23 -46.48 -4.51
N PHE A 632 -24.45 -46.37 -3.97
CA PHE A 632 -25.34 -47.46 -3.51
C PHE A 632 -24.96 -48.22 -2.22
N LYS A 633 -23.88 -47.84 -1.51
CA LYS A 633 -23.39 -48.65 -0.38
C LYS A 633 -23.80 -48.21 1.01
N LEU A 634 -24.29 -46.97 1.18
CA LEU A 634 -24.68 -46.40 2.48
C LEU A 634 -26.19 -46.33 2.74
N ILE A 635 -27.04 -46.69 1.78
CA ILE A 635 -28.49 -46.84 1.99
C ILE A 635 -28.79 -48.28 2.38
N LYS A 636 -28.16 -48.73 3.47
CA LYS A 636 -28.63 -49.91 4.19
C LYS A 636 -29.43 -49.40 5.39
N PRO A 637 -30.60 -49.98 5.71
CA PRO A 637 -31.45 -49.50 6.80
C PRO A 637 -30.70 -49.29 8.13
N LYS A 638 -29.68 -50.13 8.39
CA LYS A 638 -28.83 -50.06 9.60
C LYS A 638 -27.87 -48.88 9.71
N ILE A 639 -27.59 -48.16 8.63
CA ILE A 639 -26.67 -46.99 8.66
C ILE A 639 -27.46 -45.71 8.41
N PHE A 640 -28.46 -45.77 7.55
CA PHE A 640 -29.30 -44.62 7.22
C PHE A 640 -30.26 -44.25 8.37
N TRP A 641 -30.77 -45.24 9.11
CA TRP A 641 -31.58 -45.02 10.32
C TRP A 641 -30.79 -45.43 11.57
N HIS A 642 -29.61 -44.85 11.75
CA HIS A 642 -28.77 -45.15 12.91
C HIS A 642 -29.35 -44.51 14.17
N GLU A 643 -29.33 -45.20 15.32
CA GLU A 643 -29.87 -44.66 16.58
C GLU A 643 -29.00 -43.54 17.20
N ASP A 644 -27.77 -43.36 16.71
CA ASP A 644 -26.86 -42.27 17.12
C ASP A 644 -26.99 -41.10 16.16
N VAL A 645 -27.52 -39.99 16.68
CA VAL A 645 -27.74 -38.74 15.95
C VAL A 645 -26.49 -38.19 15.26
N ARG A 646 -25.28 -38.43 15.81
CA ARG A 646 -24.02 -37.98 15.20
C ARG A 646 -23.74 -38.75 13.91
N VAL A 647 -23.99 -40.07 13.94
CA VAL A 647 -23.80 -40.96 12.79
C VAL A 647 -24.83 -40.62 11.73
N GLU A 648 -26.09 -40.43 12.14
CA GLU A 648 -27.21 -40.02 11.28
C GLU A 648 -26.89 -38.72 10.51
N ILE A 649 -26.47 -37.68 11.23
CA ILE A 649 -26.07 -36.39 10.66
C ILE A 649 -24.90 -36.55 9.66
N MET A 650 -23.89 -37.34 9.99
CA MET A 650 -22.73 -37.52 9.10
C MET A 650 -23.08 -38.33 7.84
N VAL A 651 -24.00 -39.29 7.94
CA VAL A 651 -24.53 -40.03 6.79
C VAL A 651 -25.27 -39.10 5.84
N VAL A 652 -26.06 -38.16 6.38
CA VAL A 652 -26.71 -37.11 5.59
C VAL A 652 -25.69 -36.26 4.84
N THR A 653 -24.62 -35.80 5.50
CA THR A 653 -23.56 -34.99 4.85
C THR A 653 -22.87 -35.73 3.72
N TYR A 654 -22.55 -36.99 3.96
CA TYR A 654 -21.97 -37.86 2.93
C TYR A 654 -22.90 -37.93 1.70
N ILE A 655 -24.21 -38.10 1.92
CA ILE A 655 -25.21 -38.19 0.84
C ILE A 655 -25.30 -36.88 0.07
N VAL A 656 -25.26 -35.73 0.76
CA VAL A 656 -25.25 -34.40 0.14
C VAL A 656 -24.03 -34.23 -0.75
N GLU A 657 -22.84 -34.55 -0.26
CA GLU A 657 -21.60 -34.44 -1.04
C GLU A 657 -21.57 -35.40 -2.23
N ALA A 658 -22.03 -36.63 -2.05
CA ALA A 658 -22.18 -37.58 -3.16
C ALA A 658 -23.16 -37.08 -4.23
N THR A 659 -24.24 -36.42 -3.81
CA THR A 659 -25.24 -35.82 -4.71
C THR A 659 -24.64 -34.63 -5.46
N ARG A 660 -23.93 -33.72 -4.77
CA ARG A 660 -23.21 -32.57 -5.40
C ARG A 660 -22.30 -33.00 -6.55
N VAL A 661 -21.58 -34.11 -6.38
CA VAL A 661 -20.66 -34.65 -7.39
C VAL A 661 -21.40 -35.31 -8.57
N THR A 662 -22.59 -35.86 -8.35
CA THR A 662 -23.33 -36.65 -9.36
C THR A 662 -24.44 -35.89 -10.08
N THR A 663 -24.89 -34.74 -9.56
CA THR A 663 -25.84 -33.83 -10.22
C THR A 663 -25.43 -33.53 -11.68
N PRO A 664 -26.38 -33.52 -12.65
CA PRO A 664 -27.84 -33.64 -12.49
C PRO A 664 -28.36 -35.09 -12.36
N ASN A 665 -27.49 -36.10 -12.51
CA ASN A 665 -27.88 -37.51 -12.51
C ASN A 665 -27.56 -38.13 -11.15
N VAL A 666 -28.43 -37.87 -10.18
CA VAL A 666 -28.25 -38.29 -8.79
C VAL A 666 -28.18 -39.83 -8.67
N PRO A 667 -27.51 -40.37 -7.64
CA PRO A 667 -27.22 -41.80 -7.54
C PRO A 667 -28.42 -42.66 -7.14
N TYR A 668 -29.52 -42.05 -6.70
CA TYR A 668 -30.58 -42.70 -5.93
C TYR A 668 -31.94 -42.52 -6.61
N SER A 669 -32.85 -43.48 -6.41
CA SER A 669 -34.22 -43.37 -6.94
C SER A 669 -35.00 -42.26 -6.24
N ASP A 670 -36.03 -41.72 -6.90
CA ASP A 670 -36.86 -40.64 -6.37
C ASP A 670 -37.49 -40.98 -5.00
N ASP A 671 -37.83 -42.25 -4.77
CA ASP A 671 -38.35 -42.72 -3.48
C ASP A 671 -37.32 -42.60 -2.36
N ILE A 672 -36.07 -42.96 -2.64
CA ILE A 672 -34.96 -42.85 -1.68
C ILE A 672 -34.58 -41.39 -1.48
N MET A 673 -34.56 -40.59 -2.55
CA MET A 673 -34.31 -39.16 -2.46
C MET A 673 -35.37 -38.47 -1.60
N ARG A 674 -36.65 -38.83 -1.75
CA ARG A 674 -37.73 -38.34 -0.90
C ARG A 674 -37.52 -38.69 0.57
N ASP A 675 -37.07 -39.91 0.87
CA ASP A 675 -36.80 -40.32 2.25
C ASP A 675 -35.57 -39.61 2.82
N ILE A 676 -34.53 -39.38 2.01
CA ILE A 676 -33.38 -38.51 2.33
C ILE A 676 -33.84 -37.10 2.67
N PHE A 677 -34.66 -36.47 1.82
CA PHE A 677 -35.14 -35.11 2.05
C PHE A 677 -36.01 -35.01 3.31
N LYS A 678 -36.91 -35.98 3.53
CA LYS A 678 -37.71 -36.05 4.76
C LYS A 678 -36.85 -36.21 6.01
N HIS A 679 -35.79 -37.02 5.91
CA HIS A 679 -34.87 -37.27 7.00
C HIS A 679 -33.97 -36.06 7.29
N MET A 680 -33.54 -35.34 6.25
CA MET A 680 -32.85 -34.05 6.35
C MET A 680 -33.72 -33.00 7.05
N ASP A 681 -35.00 -32.93 6.69
CA ASP A 681 -35.94 -31.98 7.28
C ASP A 681 -36.23 -32.32 8.76
N ALA A 682 -36.37 -33.62 9.09
CA ALA A 682 -36.50 -34.08 10.47
C ALA A 682 -35.22 -33.87 11.32
N SER A 683 -34.04 -33.95 10.70
CA SER A 683 -32.73 -33.73 11.36
C SER A 683 -32.40 -32.26 11.58
N ARG A 684 -33.12 -31.35 10.91
CA ARG A 684 -32.95 -29.89 11.00
C ARG A 684 -33.22 -29.36 12.41
N ASP A 685 -34.16 -29.97 13.12
CA ASP A 685 -34.49 -29.61 14.51
C ASP A 685 -33.41 -30.09 15.52
N LEU A 686 -32.73 -31.21 15.24
CA LEU A 686 -31.68 -31.78 16.09
C LEU A 686 -30.38 -30.96 16.09
N VAL A 687 -30.04 -30.32 14.98
CA VAL A 687 -28.91 -29.38 14.88
C VAL A 687 -29.15 -28.12 15.73
N SER A 688 -30.41 -27.70 15.89
CA SER A 688 -30.78 -26.58 16.77
C SER A 688 -30.70 -26.92 18.27
N MET A 689 -30.91 -28.18 18.63
CA MET A 689 -30.85 -28.68 20.01
C MET A 689 -29.41 -28.96 20.47
N CYS A 690 -28.55 -29.54 19.62
CA CYS A 690 -27.13 -29.75 19.95
C CYS A 690 -26.36 -28.44 20.17
N GLY A 691 -26.84 -27.32 19.61
CA GLY A 691 -26.27 -25.99 19.85
C GLY A 691 -26.52 -25.43 21.26
N ARG A 692 -27.46 -25.98 22.04
CA ARG A 692 -27.79 -25.46 23.39
C ARG A 692 -27.25 -26.28 24.56
N GLU A 693 -26.82 -27.53 24.36
CA GLU A 693 -26.38 -28.40 25.47
C GLU A 693 -24.87 -28.69 25.54
N LYS A 694 -24.03 -28.15 24.65
CA LYS A 694 -22.56 -28.41 24.69
C LYS A 694 -21.68 -27.17 24.66
N GLU A 695 -21.94 -26.21 25.56
CA GLU A 695 -20.97 -25.19 25.97
C GLU A 695 -19.85 -25.71 26.91
N SER A 696 -19.54 -27.02 26.95
CA SER A 696 -18.47 -27.52 27.85
C SER A 696 -17.41 -28.48 27.30
N LYS A 697 -17.30 -28.78 25.99
CA LYS A 697 -16.09 -29.35 25.34
C LYS A 697 -16.28 -29.59 23.83
N ALA A 698 -15.38 -29.01 23.00
CA ALA A 698 -15.00 -29.26 21.57
C ALA A 698 -16.10 -29.66 20.55
N SER A 699 -16.25 -29.10 19.34
CA SER A 699 -15.31 -28.94 18.21
C SER A 699 -15.81 -27.87 17.22
N HIS A 700 -14.99 -27.56 16.19
CA HIS A 700 -15.21 -26.60 15.10
C HIS A 700 -16.40 -26.92 14.15
N GLU A 701 -17.20 -27.96 14.45
CA GLU A 701 -18.12 -28.55 13.49
C GLU A 701 -19.44 -27.77 13.41
N GLY A 702 -20.00 -27.25 14.52
CA GLY A 702 -21.36 -26.68 14.56
C GLY A 702 -21.68 -25.49 13.63
N LYS A 703 -20.67 -24.81 13.05
CA LYS A 703 -20.88 -23.65 12.17
C LYS A 703 -20.96 -23.98 10.67
N CYS A 704 -20.32 -25.06 10.22
CA CYS A 704 -20.33 -25.47 8.82
C CYS A 704 -21.71 -26.00 8.36
N TRP A 705 -22.55 -26.43 9.30
CA TRP A 705 -23.85 -27.06 9.05
C TRP A 705 -24.95 -26.10 8.59
N ASN A 706 -24.92 -24.84 9.01
CA ASN A 706 -25.95 -23.85 8.62
C ASN A 706 -25.76 -23.31 7.20
N GLU A 707 -24.51 -23.22 6.71
CA GLU A 707 -24.20 -22.60 5.41
C GLU A 707 -24.50 -23.54 4.23
N ASN A 708 -24.30 -24.86 4.39
CA ASN A 708 -24.62 -25.85 3.35
C ASN A 708 -26.14 -26.12 3.19
N PHE A 709 -26.94 -25.94 4.25
CA PHE A 709 -28.40 -26.09 4.20
C PHE A 709 -29.07 -25.00 3.34
N VAL A 710 -28.54 -23.77 3.39
CA VAL A 710 -29.06 -22.63 2.61
C VAL A 710 -28.71 -22.74 1.12
N ALA A 711 -27.63 -23.45 0.77
CA ALA A 711 -27.20 -23.64 -0.61
C ALA A 711 -28.10 -24.64 -1.39
N MET A 712 -28.65 -25.66 -0.74
CA MET A 712 -29.53 -26.65 -1.41
C MET A 712 -30.95 -26.14 -1.66
N ASP A 713 -31.48 -25.25 -0.81
CA ASP A 713 -32.83 -24.66 -0.97
C ASP A 713 -32.95 -23.83 -2.26
N LYS A 714 -31.82 -23.42 -2.85
CA LYS A 714 -31.77 -22.68 -4.13
C LYS A 714 -31.52 -23.54 -5.36
N GLU A 715 -30.97 -24.75 -5.23
CA GLU A 715 -30.49 -25.52 -6.39
C GLU A 715 -31.20 -26.86 -6.64
N ALA A 716 -32.06 -27.34 -5.73
CA ALA A 716 -32.70 -28.67 -5.86
C ALA A 716 -34.24 -28.67 -5.87
N ALA A 717 -34.91 -27.60 -6.29
CA ALA A 717 -36.36 -27.62 -6.50
C ALA A 717 -36.71 -28.33 -7.83
N PRO A 718 -37.49 -29.43 -7.84
CA PRO A 718 -38.07 -29.95 -9.07
C PRO A 718 -39.04 -28.91 -9.63
N LYS A 719 -38.89 -28.55 -10.91
CA LYS A 719 -39.90 -27.75 -11.61
C LYS A 719 -41.22 -28.53 -11.64
N GLY A 720 -42.16 -28.22 -10.74
CA GLY A 720 -43.52 -28.78 -10.82
C GLY A 720 -44.42 -28.80 -9.59
N ILE A 721 -43.96 -28.46 -8.37
CA ILE A 721 -44.87 -28.47 -7.20
C ILE A 721 -44.74 -27.17 -6.41
N SER A 722 -45.83 -26.41 -6.38
CA SER A 722 -45.98 -25.16 -5.65
C SER A 722 -46.22 -25.43 -4.16
N TYR A 723 -45.32 -24.99 -3.28
CA TYR A 723 -45.63 -24.83 -1.86
C TYR A 723 -45.73 -23.34 -1.54
N PHE A 724 -46.95 -22.92 -1.19
CA PHE A 724 -47.25 -21.60 -0.67
C PHE A 724 -47.02 -21.65 0.84
N VAL A 725 -46.10 -20.84 1.38
CA VAL A 725 -45.99 -20.60 2.82
C VAL A 725 -45.88 -19.07 3.03
N PRO A 726 -46.75 -18.47 3.86
CA PRO A 726 -46.86 -17.02 3.99
C PRO A 726 -45.76 -16.44 4.90
N PRO A 727 -45.45 -15.13 4.77
CA PRO A 727 -44.42 -14.48 5.56
C PRO A 727 -44.97 -14.09 6.94
N CYS A 728 -44.27 -14.44 8.03
CA CYS A 728 -44.47 -13.81 9.33
C CYS A 728 -43.18 -13.83 10.18
N LEU A 729 -42.67 -12.60 10.38
CA LEU A 729 -41.93 -12.02 11.51
C LEU A 729 -40.56 -12.58 11.92
#